data_AF-S8AAV2-F1
#
_entry.id   AF-S8AAV2-F1
#
_cell.length_a   1.000
_cell.length_b   1.000
_cell.length_c   1.000
_cell.angle_alpha   90.00
_cell.angle_beta   90.00
_cell.angle_gamma   90.00
#
_symmetry.space_group_name_H-M   'P 1'
#
loop_
_entity.id
_entity.type
_entity.pdbx_description
1 polymer ?
#
loop_
_entity_poly.entity_id
_entity_poly.type
_entity_poly.pdbx_seq_one_letter_code
_entity_poly.pdbx_strand_id
1 'polypeptide(L)'
;MESFSKISSIIGQARDLTIEAATSASGSRSYGTRVAVAPAKSSTPKEIRRFLSSRHDRDILDGLRRVVSMMSRGVDCSEYFADVVKNVASPTLEIKKLVYIYLLTYAESEPDLSLLSINTIQKALTDQNQVVRAMAIRVMSGIKVPVISQIVALGIKRCVTDMSPYVRKAAALAIPKCYRLDPSTLPLLTEYVNTLLGDKSYYVIGAAVMAWWEVCPERMDMVHPHYRGLCKLLIDMDEWGQLALLRLLTVYARKNFPQVRTKSVKKRRTTSGNTGFYSDEESGDEVKTVGSIDPDLKLLLDCCPPLLQSRNSAVIIAVARAYYHLAPPSYLPKLAAPLLSLLRAPHDIQNIALTNIVFIALTYPSIFAPQATHFLVSTLDTPEIWKLKLEALTLVYPYADRQVQSLILTELSYYAGSYDKDMVREAVKAIGRCAQNNPEQSPRCLKLLMQHIQSPDQTLVAESLTVIRHIIQQHPARHKKTVVRLAKALDTATNSTARASIIWLVGEFAGVDNGDNVAADVLRILAKSFIDEAEGAKLQILLLAAKVYAHYLNRTQSGLVDSAASEDDEAPEDQHPIPMLFNYIARLARYDVSYDIRDRARMYISLLSAPKSSQLATLILLAPKPVPFAPSPSAAIREGMTVGSAALIIGKDDYVRGYVDMPEWVTEEDAPGSKIRDPVQPEYGGYEEVRSIEKPKVQAAPVREVPTTMPEPIEPVAKSKEVNGKTLDEWLEDSEEEEEEEEEEEEEEEEEEEEEESEYETDEDEEETDDEDAHESTKMLPS
;
A
#
# COMPACT_ATOMS: atom_id res chain seq x y z
N MET A 1 17.23 -80.20 -42.94
CA MET A 1 17.00 -78.75 -43.15
C MET A 1 16.35 -78.06 -41.95
N GLU A 2 15.72 -78.76 -41.00
CA GLU A 2 15.00 -78.12 -39.89
C GLU A 2 15.90 -77.50 -38.80
N SER A 3 17.11 -78.03 -38.57
CA SER A 3 18.01 -77.55 -37.51
C SER A 3 18.57 -76.15 -37.78
N PHE A 4 18.80 -75.78 -39.04
CA PHE A 4 19.30 -74.44 -39.40
C PHE A 4 18.23 -73.35 -39.25
N SER A 5 16.95 -73.68 -39.47
CA SER A 5 15.84 -72.74 -39.29
C SER A 5 15.63 -72.37 -37.82
N LYS A 6 15.78 -73.34 -36.90
CA LYS A 6 15.70 -73.10 -35.45
C LYS A 6 16.88 -72.27 -34.94
N ILE A 7 18.09 -72.53 -35.43
CA ILE A 7 19.27 -71.72 -35.07
C ILE A 7 19.12 -70.29 -35.62
N SER A 8 18.61 -70.11 -36.83
CA SER A 8 18.34 -68.78 -37.39
C SER A 8 17.25 -68.02 -36.62
N SER A 9 16.20 -68.71 -36.17
CA SER A 9 15.14 -68.14 -35.31
C SER A 9 15.67 -67.73 -33.93
N ILE A 10 16.54 -68.55 -33.34
CA ILE A 10 17.14 -68.26 -32.02
C ILE A 10 18.13 -67.11 -32.13
N ILE A 11 18.90 -67.03 -33.22
CA ILE A 11 19.80 -65.89 -33.50
C ILE A 11 19.00 -64.61 -33.78
N GLY A 12 17.85 -64.71 -34.47
CA GLY A 12 16.92 -63.60 -34.66
C GLY A 12 16.39 -63.07 -33.33
N GLN A 13 15.89 -63.96 -32.46
CA GLN A 13 15.39 -63.60 -31.13
C GLN A 13 16.49 -63.04 -30.22
N ALA A 14 17.69 -63.62 -30.26
CA ALA A 14 18.83 -63.10 -29.50
C ALA A 14 19.26 -61.71 -29.98
N ARG A 15 19.22 -61.46 -31.29
CA ARG A 15 19.50 -60.14 -31.88
C ARG A 15 18.44 -59.12 -31.47
N ASP A 16 17.16 -59.47 -31.48
CA ASP A 16 16.07 -58.57 -31.08
C ASP A 16 16.11 -58.25 -29.59
N LEU A 17 16.40 -59.23 -28.74
CA LEU A 17 16.65 -59.03 -27.30
C LEU A 17 17.88 -58.17 -27.03
N THR A 18 18.93 -58.28 -27.85
CA THR A 18 20.13 -57.44 -27.73
C THR A 18 19.84 -56.00 -28.17
N ILE A 19 18.97 -55.80 -29.16
CA ILE A 19 18.53 -54.47 -29.62
C ILE A 19 17.59 -53.83 -28.58
N GLU A 20 16.69 -54.59 -27.95
CA GLU A 20 15.85 -54.13 -26.83
C GLU A 20 16.68 -53.82 -25.57
N ALA A 21 17.68 -54.64 -25.26
CA ALA A 21 18.61 -54.36 -24.16
C ALA A 21 19.48 -53.12 -24.44
N ALA A 22 19.94 -52.93 -25.67
CA ALA A 22 20.71 -51.76 -26.07
C ALA A 22 19.88 -50.46 -26.08
N THR A 23 18.59 -50.53 -26.43
CA THR A 23 17.65 -49.39 -26.37
C THR A 23 17.17 -49.09 -24.95
N SER A 24 17.07 -50.11 -24.10
CA SER A 24 16.79 -49.91 -22.66
C SER A 24 18.01 -49.34 -21.92
N ALA A 25 19.23 -49.75 -22.29
CA ALA A 25 20.48 -49.20 -21.76
C ALA A 25 20.73 -47.76 -22.22
N SER A 26 20.28 -47.36 -23.42
CA SER A 26 20.35 -45.97 -23.87
C SER A 26 19.31 -45.06 -23.20
N GLY A 27 18.17 -45.62 -22.73
CA GLY A 27 17.16 -44.92 -21.93
C GLY A 27 17.55 -44.68 -20.47
N SER A 28 18.46 -45.47 -19.91
CA SER A 28 18.83 -45.41 -18.48
C SER A 28 19.77 -44.26 -18.08
N ARG A 29 20.27 -43.45 -19.03
CA ARG A 29 21.19 -42.33 -18.74
C ARG A 29 20.53 -40.96 -18.53
N SER A 30 19.20 -40.88 -18.47
CA SER A 30 18.46 -39.60 -18.40
C SER A 30 17.64 -39.40 -17.11
N TYR A 31 18.17 -39.80 -15.96
CA TYR A 31 17.71 -39.28 -14.66
C TYR A 31 18.73 -38.27 -14.16
N GLY A 32 18.70 -37.08 -14.76
CA GLY A 32 19.64 -36.01 -14.44
C GLY A 32 19.45 -34.83 -15.39
N THR A 33 18.59 -33.91 -14.98
CA THR A 33 18.53 -32.49 -15.37
C THR A 33 19.36 -32.08 -16.58
N ARG A 34 18.73 -32.17 -17.76
CA ARG A 34 18.94 -31.27 -18.91
C ARG A 34 17.87 -31.61 -19.94
N VAL A 35 16.87 -30.75 -20.09
CA VAL A 35 16.05 -30.69 -21.30
C VAL A 35 17.01 -30.29 -22.42
N ALA A 36 17.63 -31.30 -23.04
CA ALA A 36 18.36 -31.09 -24.27
C ALA A 36 17.31 -30.78 -25.34
N VAL A 37 17.11 -29.49 -25.62
CA VAL A 37 16.56 -29.04 -26.89
C VAL A 37 17.59 -29.39 -27.96
N ALA A 38 17.69 -30.68 -28.29
CA ALA A 38 18.27 -31.07 -29.56
C ALA A 38 17.36 -30.50 -30.65
N PRO A 39 17.89 -29.85 -31.70
CA PRO A 39 17.07 -29.43 -32.81
C PRO A 39 16.52 -30.69 -33.46
N ALA A 40 15.26 -31.01 -33.18
CA ALA A 40 14.53 -31.97 -33.98
C ALA A 40 14.68 -31.52 -35.44
N LYS A 41 15.18 -32.41 -36.30
CA LYS A 41 15.16 -32.25 -37.77
C LYS A 41 13.86 -31.56 -38.15
N SER A 42 13.92 -30.51 -38.97
CA SER A 42 12.75 -29.77 -39.47
C SER A 42 11.70 -30.77 -39.96
N SER A 43 10.74 -31.09 -39.10
CA SER A 43 9.73 -32.09 -39.41
C SER A 43 8.83 -31.49 -40.47
N THR A 44 8.74 -32.16 -41.61
CA THR A 44 7.91 -31.65 -42.70
C THR A 44 6.45 -31.56 -42.23
N PRO A 45 5.69 -30.53 -42.62
CA PRO A 45 4.27 -30.40 -42.23
C PRO A 45 3.44 -31.66 -42.51
N LYS A 46 3.79 -32.38 -43.59
CA LYS A 46 3.16 -33.64 -43.99
C LYS A 46 3.45 -34.78 -43.00
N GLU A 47 4.65 -34.88 -42.45
CA GLU A 47 4.97 -35.87 -41.41
C GLU A 47 4.20 -35.61 -40.12
N ILE A 48 4.04 -34.34 -39.74
CA ILE A 48 3.28 -33.95 -38.55
C ILE A 48 1.82 -34.35 -38.70
N ARG A 49 1.18 -34.04 -39.84
CA ARG A 49 -0.20 -34.47 -40.12
C ARG A 49 -0.35 -35.99 -40.06
N ARG A 50 0.63 -36.74 -40.63
CA ARG A 50 0.64 -38.20 -40.59
C ARG A 50 0.69 -38.75 -39.16
N PHE A 51 1.50 -38.15 -38.29
CA PHE A 51 1.59 -38.54 -36.89
C PHE A 51 0.31 -38.25 -36.12
N LEU A 52 -0.30 -37.07 -36.33
CA LEU A 52 -1.57 -36.68 -35.70
C LEU A 52 -2.75 -37.55 -36.14
N SER A 53 -2.74 -38.06 -37.37
CA SER A 53 -3.77 -38.97 -37.90
C SER A 53 -3.47 -40.46 -37.67
N SER A 54 -2.37 -40.80 -36.98
CA SER A 54 -2.01 -42.20 -36.70
C SER A 54 -3.05 -42.85 -35.77
N ARG A 55 -3.13 -44.18 -35.78
CA ARG A 55 -3.94 -44.95 -34.81
C ARG A 55 -3.18 -45.28 -33.52
N HIS A 56 -1.86 -45.12 -33.53
CA HIS A 56 -1.02 -45.44 -32.38
C HIS A 56 -0.83 -44.20 -31.52
N ASP A 57 -1.22 -44.29 -30.24
CA ASP A 57 -1.09 -43.21 -29.27
C ASP A 57 0.33 -42.63 -29.21
N ARG A 58 1.37 -43.46 -29.34
CA ARG A 58 2.77 -43.01 -29.34
C ARG A 58 3.07 -42.01 -30.46
N ASP A 59 2.58 -42.29 -31.67
CA ASP A 59 2.81 -41.43 -32.84
C ASP A 59 2.02 -40.13 -32.71
N ILE A 60 0.76 -40.22 -32.25
CA ILE A 60 -0.09 -39.04 -31.99
C ILE A 60 0.59 -38.12 -30.98
N LEU A 61 1.12 -38.70 -29.91
CA LEU A 61 1.79 -37.97 -28.83
C LEU A 61 3.06 -37.27 -29.33
N ASP A 62 3.89 -37.95 -30.13
CA ASP A 62 5.05 -37.34 -30.77
C ASP A 62 4.66 -36.23 -31.75
N GLY A 63 3.57 -36.41 -32.50
CA GLY A 63 2.99 -35.37 -33.36
C GLY A 63 2.55 -34.13 -32.56
N LEU A 64 1.79 -34.33 -31.49
CA LEU A 64 1.30 -33.25 -30.61
C LEU A 64 2.44 -32.53 -29.90
N ARG A 65 3.46 -33.24 -29.40
CA ARG A 65 4.65 -32.61 -28.80
C ARG A 65 5.37 -31.69 -29.79
N ARG A 66 5.47 -32.08 -31.07
CA ARG A 66 6.06 -31.23 -32.11
C ARG A 66 5.19 -30.00 -32.38
N VAL A 67 3.87 -30.16 -32.50
CA VAL A 67 2.94 -29.02 -32.66
C VAL A 67 3.04 -28.05 -31.49
N VAL A 68 2.97 -28.53 -30.25
CA VAL A 68 3.10 -27.68 -29.06
C VAL A 68 4.48 -27.03 -28.97
N SER A 69 5.55 -27.71 -29.40
CA SER A 69 6.89 -27.12 -29.48
C SER A 69 6.98 -26.00 -30.53
N MET A 70 6.28 -26.12 -31.65
CA MET A 70 6.18 -25.04 -32.66
C MET A 70 5.37 -23.87 -32.12
N MET A 71 4.24 -24.15 -31.47
CA MET A 71 3.41 -23.14 -30.79
C MET A 71 4.19 -22.37 -29.72
N SER A 72 5.01 -23.05 -28.90
CA SER A 72 5.84 -22.38 -27.89
C SER A 72 6.95 -21.48 -28.48
N ARG A 73 7.26 -21.65 -29.77
CA ARG A 73 8.20 -20.79 -30.51
C ARG A 73 7.50 -19.65 -31.24
N GLY A 74 6.17 -19.53 -31.11
CA GLY A 74 5.37 -18.52 -31.80
C GLY A 74 5.07 -18.82 -33.27
N VAL A 75 5.27 -20.06 -33.73
CA VAL A 75 4.92 -20.46 -35.10
C VAL A 75 3.42 -20.76 -35.17
N ASP A 76 2.72 -20.18 -36.16
CA ASP A 76 1.31 -20.46 -36.38
C ASP A 76 1.11 -21.95 -36.74
N CYS A 77 0.28 -22.61 -35.95
CA CYS A 77 -0.07 -24.01 -36.07
C CYS A 77 -1.56 -24.21 -36.37
N SER A 78 -2.29 -23.16 -36.76
CA SER A 78 -3.71 -23.18 -37.13
C SER A 78 -4.04 -24.25 -38.18
N GLU A 79 -3.15 -24.49 -39.15
CA GLU A 79 -3.34 -25.50 -40.20
C GLU A 79 -3.55 -26.94 -39.69
N TYR A 80 -3.09 -27.25 -38.48
CA TYR A 80 -3.22 -28.58 -37.89
C TYR A 80 -4.52 -28.76 -37.09
N PHE A 81 -5.40 -27.75 -37.05
CA PHE A 81 -6.54 -27.71 -36.14
C PHE A 81 -7.45 -28.94 -36.29
N ALA A 82 -7.87 -29.24 -37.51
CA ALA A 82 -8.74 -30.39 -37.81
C ALA A 82 -8.09 -31.74 -37.42
N ASP A 83 -6.77 -31.86 -37.53
CA ASP A 83 -6.04 -33.10 -37.20
C ASP A 83 -5.86 -33.25 -35.69
N VAL A 84 -5.72 -32.14 -34.95
CA VAL A 84 -5.65 -32.14 -33.49
C VAL A 84 -7.02 -32.42 -32.87
N VAL A 85 -8.10 -31.82 -33.40
CA VAL A 85 -9.48 -31.99 -32.90
C VAL A 85 -9.95 -33.44 -32.92
N LYS A 86 -9.52 -34.24 -33.93
CA LYS A 86 -9.84 -35.68 -34.00
C LYS A 86 -9.40 -36.46 -32.76
N ASN A 87 -8.38 -35.96 -32.06
CA ASN A 87 -7.76 -36.63 -30.91
C ASN A 87 -8.34 -36.19 -29.55
N VAL A 88 -9.34 -35.30 -29.52
CA VAL A 88 -9.99 -34.81 -28.28
C VAL A 88 -10.60 -35.95 -27.46
N ALA A 89 -11.15 -36.96 -28.13
CA ALA A 89 -11.80 -38.11 -27.49
C ALA A 89 -10.82 -39.21 -27.04
N SER A 90 -9.50 -39.05 -27.22
CA SER A 90 -8.50 -40.08 -26.86
C SER A 90 -8.58 -40.43 -25.37
N PRO A 91 -8.50 -41.71 -24.96
CA PRO A 91 -8.53 -42.10 -23.55
C PRO A 91 -7.26 -41.68 -22.79
N THR A 92 -6.15 -41.44 -23.48
CA THR A 92 -4.84 -41.15 -22.89
C THR A 92 -4.77 -39.72 -22.37
N LEU A 93 -4.50 -39.56 -21.07
CA LEU A 93 -4.48 -38.25 -20.39
C LEU A 93 -3.44 -37.28 -20.96
N GLU A 94 -2.28 -37.78 -21.39
CA GLU A 94 -1.23 -36.94 -21.99
C GLU A 94 -1.68 -36.32 -23.32
N ILE A 95 -2.33 -37.13 -24.18
CA ILE A 95 -2.88 -36.67 -25.45
C ILE A 95 -3.97 -35.63 -25.18
N LYS A 96 -4.93 -35.91 -24.28
CA LYS A 96 -5.96 -34.93 -23.90
C LYS A 96 -5.37 -33.59 -23.44
N LYS A 97 -4.34 -33.62 -22.57
CA LYS A 97 -3.68 -32.39 -22.08
C LYS A 97 -3.10 -31.56 -23.23
N LEU A 98 -2.36 -32.19 -24.15
CA LEU A 98 -1.74 -31.48 -25.27
C LEU A 98 -2.79 -30.92 -26.25
N VAL A 99 -3.83 -31.71 -26.55
CA VAL A 99 -4.96 -31.26 -27.38
C VAL A 99 -5.67 -30.08 -26.72
N TYR A 100 -5.94 -30.14 -25.42
CA TYR A 100 -6.60 -29.06 -24.70
C TYR A 100 -5.77 -27.78 -24.62
N ILE A 101 -4.46 -27.88 -24.42
CA ILE A 101 -3.56 -26.71 -24.49
C ILE A 101 -3.62 -26.07 -25.88
N TYR A 102 -3.62 -26.89 -26.94
CA TYR A 102 -3.73 -26.39 -28.30
C TYR A 102 -5.09 -25.69 -28.56
N LEU A 103 -6.20 -26.29 -28.09
CA LEU A 103 -7.53 -25.69 -28.22
C LEU A 103 -7.64 -24.35 -27.47
N LEU A 104 -7.06 -24.21 -26.29
CA LEU A 104 -7.09 -22.94 -25.54
C LEU A 104 -6.44 -21.78 -26.30
N THR A 105 -5.47 -22.06 -27.18
CA THR A 105 -4.77 -21.05 -27.97
C THR A 105 -5.47 -20.77 -29.31
N TYR A 106 -5.92 -21.82 -30.02
CA TYR A 106 -6.39 -21.71 -31.41
C TYR A 106 -7.91 -21.81 -31.59
N ALA A 107 -8.69 -22.07 -30.53
CA ALA A 107 -10.15 -22.16 -30.69
C ALA A 107 -10.80 -20.82 -31.08
N GLU A 108 -10.17 -19.69 -30.73
CA GLU A 108 -10.64 -18.35 -31.10
C GLU A 108 -10.48 -18.07 -32.60
N SER A 109 -9.45 -18.63 -33.25
CA SER A 109 -9.22 -18.46 -34.69
C SER A 109 -10.15 -19.32 -35.56
N GLU A 110 -10.61 -20.47 -35.06
CA GLU A 110 -11.43 -21.44 -35.79
C GLU A 110 -12.66 -21.86 -34.96
N PRO A 111 -13.65 -20.97 -34.76
CA PRO A 111 -14.77 -21.20 -33.85
C PRO A 111 -15.66 -22.38 -34.31
N ASP A 112 -15.92 -22.50 -35.62
CA ASP A 112 -16.82 -23.52 -36.17
C ASP A 112 -16.31 -24.95 -35.95
N LEU A 113 -15.02 -25.19 -36.21
CA LEU A 113 -14.41 -26.49 -35.94
C LEU A 113 -14.26 -26.74 -34.42
N SER A 114 -14.12 -25.69 -33.63
CA SER A 114 -14.06 -25.81 -32.16
C SER A 114 -15.34 -26.39 -31.58
N LEU A 115 -16.51 -26.03 -32.12
CA LEU A 115 -17.81 -26.53 -31.67
C LEU A 115 -17.90 -28.07 -31.69
N LEU A 116 -17.24 -28.72 -32.64
CA LEU A 116 -17.17 -30.19 -32.72
C LEU A 116 -16.51 -30.82 -31.48
N SER A 117 -15.57 -30.11 -30.88
CA SER A 117 -14.85 -30.56 -29.68
C SER A 117 -15.68 -30.40 -28.40
N ILE A 118 -16.63 -29.47 -28.39
CA ILE A 118 -17.33 -29.04 -27.17
C ILE A 118 -18.21 -30.15 -26.62
N ASN A 119 -18.96 -30.85 -27.47
CA ASN A 119 -19.77 -32.00 -27.05
C ASN A 119 -18.91 -33.09 -26.39
N THR A 120 -17.70 -33.31 -26.92
CA THR A 120 -16.75 -34.29 -26.38
C THR A 120 -16.20 -33.84 -25.02
N ILE A 121 -15.86 -32.55 -24.88
CA ILE A 121 -15.39 -31.96 -23.61
C ILE A 121 -16.52 -31.97 -22.57
N GLN A 122 -17.76 -31.70 -22.97
CA GLN A 122 -18.94 -31.76 -22.09
C GLN A 122 -19.16 -33.17 -21.56
N LYS A 123 -19.02 -34.19 -22.40
CA LYS A 123 -19.08 -35.59 -21.96
C LYS A 123 -17.95 -35.93 -20.98
N ALA A 124 -16.77 -35.32 -21.12
CA ALA A 124 -15.65 -35.52 -20.20
C ALA A 124 -15.91 -34.96 -18.78
N LEU A 125 -16.91 -34.08 -18.59
CA LEU A 125 -17.36 -33.63 -17.26
C LEU A 125 -18.01 -34.77 -16.44
N THR A 126 -18.33 -35.90 -17.06
CA THR A 126 -18.97 -37.05 -16.40
C THR A 126 -18.01 -38.23 -16.24
N ASP A 127 -16.72 -38.01 -16.49
CA ASP A 127 -15.69 -39.05 -16.39
C ASP A 127 -15.53 -39.54 -14.93
N GLN A 128 -15.11 -40.79 -14.77
CA GLN A 128 -14.85 -41.36 -13.44
C GLN A 128 -13.65 -40.67 -12.77
N ASN A 129 -12.68 -40.23 -13.55
CA ASN A 129 -11.49 -39.57 -13.05
C ASN A 129 -11.74 -38.08 -12.80
N GLN A 130 -11.64 -37.68 -11.54
CA GLN A 130 -11.76 -36.27 -11.11
C GLN A 130 -10.80 -35.31 -11.85
N VAL A 131 -9.62 -35.78 -12.25
CA VAL A 131 -8.63 -34.95 -12.97
C VAL A 131 -9.12 -34.63 -14.38
N VAL A 132 -9.79 -35.58 -15.03
CA VAL A 132 -10.40 -35.38 -16.36
C VAL A 132 -11.57 -34.40 -16.24
N ARG A 133 -12.45 -34.59 -15.25
CA ARG A 133 -13.58 -33.68 -15.01
C ARG A 133 -13.13 -32.24 -14.76
N ALA A 134 -12.17 -32.04 -13.86
CA ALA A 134 -11.62 -30.73 -13.54
C ALA A 134 -10.89 -30.07 -14.71
N MET A 135 -10.18 -30.87 -15.53
CA MET A 135 -9.51 -30.35 -16.73
C MET A 135 -10.53 -29.96 -17.81
N ALA A 136 -11.57 -30.76 -18.00
CA ALA A 136 -12.64 -30.48 -18.96
C ALA A 136 -13.33 -29.14 -18.65
N ILE A 137 -13.71 -28.87 -17.39
CA ILE A 137 -14.35 -27.59 -17.03
C ILE A 137 -13.40 -26.39 -17.19
N ARG A 138 -12.11 -26.57 -16.88
CA ARG A 138 -11.08 -25.51 -17.07
C ARG A 138 -10.87 -25.14 -18.53
N VAL A 139 -10.95 -26.13 -19.41
CA VAL A 139 -10.75 -25.95 -20.85
C VAL A 139 -12.02 -25.40 -21.49
N MET A 140 -13.18 -25.97 -21.16
CA MET A 140 -14.48 -25.49 -21.63
C MET A 140 -14.69 -24.02 -21.30
N SER A 141 -14.43 -23.60 -20.05
CA SER A 141 -14.51 -22.19 -19.64
C SER A 141 -13.37 -21.32 -20.15
N GLY A 142 -12.30 -21.91 -20.68
CA GLY A 142 -11.17 -21.17 -21.26
C GLY A 142 -11.29 -20.91 -22.76
N ILE A 143 -12.20 -21.61 -23.46
CA ILE A 143 -12.47 -21.38 -24.88
C ILE A 143 -13.29 -20.09 -25.00
N LYS A 144 -12.78 -19.12 -25.75
CA LYS A 144 -13.38 -17.79 -25.91
C LYS A 144 -14.40 -17.73 -27.06
N VAL A 145 -15.36 -18.63 -27.06
CA VAL A 145 -16.45 -18.65 -28.05
C VAL A 145 -17.76 -18.28 -27.33
N PRO A 146 -18.38 -17.11 -27.58
CA PRO A 146 -19.55 -16.67 -26.82
C PRO A 146 -20.76 -17.61 -26.89
N VAL A 147 -20.94 -18.29 -28.04
CA VAL A 147 -22.07 -19.21 -28.30
C VAL A 147 -22.18 -20.34 -27.27
N ILE A 148 -21.09 -20.66 -26.55
CA ILE A 148 -21.05 -21.78 -25.60
C ILE A 148 -21.27 -21.36 -24.15
N SER A 149 -21.56 -20.08 -23.87
CA SER A 149 -21.74 -19.55 -22.51
C SER A 149 -22.73 -20.38 -21.68
N GLN A 150 -23.89 -20.72 -22.26
CA GLN A 150 -24.93 -21.51 -21.60
C GLN A 150 -24.50 -22.96 -21.33
N ILE A 151 -23.72 -23.56 -22.24
CA ILE A 151 -23.16 -24.90 -22.07
C ILE A 151 -22.14 -24.90 -20.92
N VAL A 152 -21.31 -23.86 -20.85
CA VAL A 152 -20.34 -23.66 -19.77
C VAL A 152 -21.07 -23.47 -18.44
N ALA A 153 -22.10 -22.63 -18.38
CA ALA A 153 -22.90 -22.41 -17.17
C ALA A 153 -23.55 -23.70 -16.66
N LEU A 154 -24.11 -24.53 -17.55
CA LEU A 154 -24.65 -25.84 -17.20
C LEU A 154 -23.56 -26.82 -16.73
N GLY A 155 -22.38 -26.77 -17.35
CA GLY A 155 -21.20 -27.52 -16.92
C GLY A 155 -20.75 -27.12 -15.51
N ILE A 156 -20.73 -25.82 -15.21
CA ILE A 156 -20.42 -25.28 -13.87
C ILE A 156 -21.45 -25.80 -12.85
N LYS A 157 -22.76 -25.68 -13.13
CA LYS A 157 -23.84 -26.17 -12.25
C LYS A 157 -23.58 -27.59 -11.77
N ARG A 158 -23.20 -28.46 -12.69
CA ARG A 158 -22.89 -29.86 -12.40
C ARG A 158 -21.61 -30.04 -11.57
N CYS A 159 -20.58 -29.27 -11.88
CA CYS A 159 -19.28 -29.38 -11.20
C CYS A 159 -19.26 -28.73 -9.81
N VAL A 160 -20.18 -27.79 -9.51
CA VAL A 160 -20.35 -27.17 -8.18
C VAL A 160 -20.77 -28.20 -7.13
N THR A 161 -21.61 -29.16 -7.50
CA THR A 161 -22.08 -30.24 -6.61
C THR A 161 -21.26 -31.54 -6.76
N ASP A 162 -20.07 -31.48 -7.36
CA ASP A 162 -19.24 -32.68 -7.56
C ASP A 162 -18.73 -33.24 -6.22
N MET A 163 -18.60 -34.56 -6.12
CA MET A 163 -18.08 -35.24 -4.92
C MET A 163 -16.64 -34.81 -4.58
N SER A 164 -15.83 -34.51 -5.59
CA SER A 164 -14.42 -34.13 -5.42
C SER A 164 -14.25 -32.61 -5.19
N PRO A 165 -13.58 -32.19 -4.09
CA PRO A 165 -13.21 -30.80 -3.88
C PRO A 165 -12.31 -30.23 -5.00
N TYR A 166 -11.52 -31.07 -5.68
CA TYR A 166 -10.66 -30.63 -6.77
C TYR A 166 -11.47 -30.13 -7.97
N VAL A 167 -12.57 -30.82 -8.29
CA VAL A 167 -13.48 -30.43 -9.37
C VAL A 167 -14.29 -29.19 -8.97
N ARG A 168 -14.77 -29.12 -7.73
CA ARG A 168 -15.48 -27.94 -7.22
C ARG A 168 -14.61 -26.68 -7.22
N LYS A 169 -13.32 -26.79 -6.85
CA LYS A 169 -12.34 -25.69 -6.98
C LYS A 169 -12.19 -25.26 -8.45
N ALA A 170 -12.10 -26.21 -9.37
CA ALA A 170 -12.00 -25.92 -10.80
C ALA A 170 -13.28 -25.25 -11.34
N ALA A 171 -14.46 -25.63 -10.83
CA ALA A 171 -15.74 -25.00 -11.13
C ALA A 171 -15.77 -23.55 -10.63
N ALA A 172 -15.32 -23.29 -9.39
CA ALA A 172 -15.23 -21.95 -8.83
C ALA A 172 -14.38 -21.02 -9.72
N LEU A 173 -13.20 -21.48 -10.17
CA LEU A 173 -12.33 -20.72 -11.08
C LEU A 173 -12.87 -20.57 -12.50
N ALA A 174 -13.88 -21.36 -12.89
CA ALA A 174 -14.55 -21.25 -14.18
C ALA A 174 -15.64 -20.18 -14.19
N ILE A 175 -16.21 -19.84 -13.03
CA ILE A 175 -17.29 -18.84 -12.89
C ILE A 175 -16.89 -17.48 -13.48
N PRO A 176 -15.75 -16.86 -13.10
CA PRO A 176 -15.41 -15.53 -13.64
C PRO A 176 -15.14 -15.57 -15.13
N LYS A 177 -14.63 -16.70 -15.66
CA LYS A 177 -14.44 -16.87 -17.09
C LYS A 177 -15.77 -16.93 -17.83
N CYS A 178 -16.77 -17.62 -17.28
CA CYS A 178 -18.13 -17.64 -17.83
C CYS A 178 -18.75 -16.24 -17.83
N TYR A 179 -18.57 -15.47 -16.75
CA TYR A 179 -19.05 -14.09 -16.67
C TYR A 179 -18.40 -13.19 -17.73
N ARG A 180 -17.09 -13.32 -17.97
CA ARG A 180 -16.40 -12.60 -19.05
C ARG A 180 -16.85 -13.01 -20.46
N LEU A 181 -17.36 -14.22 -20.66
CA LEU A 181 -17.92 -14.66 -21.95
C LEU A 181 -19.30 -14.06 -22.20
N ASP A 182 -20.15 -14.05 -21.17
CA ASP A 182 -21.54 -13.59 -21.27
C ASP A 182 -22.02 -13.04 -19.91
N PRO A 183 -22.05 -11.71 -19.75
CA PRO A 183 -22.50 -11.05 -18.52
C PRO A 183 -23.96 -11.34 -18.15
N SER A 184 -24.80 -11.76 -19.09
CA SER A 184 -26.22 -12.07 -18.82
C SER A 184 -26.39 -13.28 -17.89
N THR A 185 -25.38 -14.14 -17.78
CA THR A 185 -25.40 -15.33 -16.92
C THR A 185 -25.23 -15.04 -15.43
N LEU A 186 -25.02 -13.77 -15.05
CA LEU A 186 -24.75 -13.32 -13.68
C LEU A 186 -25.70 -13.87 -12.59
N PRO A 187 -27.04 -13.92 -12.79
CA PRO A 187 -27.95 -14.43 -11.76
C PRO A 187 -27.69 -15.90 -11.40
N LEU A 188 -27.45 -16.75 -12.41
CA LEU A 188 -27.15 -18.17 -12.21
C LEU A 188 -25.78 -18.35 -11.55
N LEU A 189 -24.79 -17.58 -12.00
CA LEU A 189 -23.43 -17.64 -11.45
C LEU A 189 -23.41 -17.25 -9.97
N THR A 190 -24.25 -16.29 -9.57
CA THR A 190 -24.37 -15.84 -8.17
C THR A 190 -24.87 -16.98 -7.25
N GLU A 191 -25.86 -17.76 -7.70
CA GLU A 191 -26.34 -18.95 -6.96
C GLU A 191 -25.23 -19.99 -6.77
N TYR A 192 -24.42 -20.22 -7.80
CA TYR A 192 -23.30 -21.17 -7.75
C TYR A 192 -22.18 -20.69 -6.82
N VAL A 193 -21.86 -19.39 -6.82
CA VAL A 193 -20.90 -18.80 -5.89
C VAL A 193 -21.40 -18.94 -4.45
N ASN A 194 -22.68 -18.67 -4.18
CA ASN A 194 -23.25 -18.82 -2.84
C ASN A 194 -23.08 -20.26 -2.31
N THR A 195 -23.38 -21.24 -3.17
CA THR A 195 -23.21 -22.66 -2.84
C THR A 195 -21.76 -23.02 -2.52
N LEU A 196 -20.79 -22.47 -3.27
CA LEU A 196 -19.37 -22.73 -3.08
C LEU A 196 -18.75 -21.98 -1.88
N LEU A 197 -19.30 -20.81 -1.50
CA LEU A 197 -18.90 -20.09 -0.29
C LEU A 197 -19.26 -20.86 0.99
N GLY A 198 -20.34 -21.63 0.95
CA GLY A 198 -20.77 -22.55 2.01
C GLY A 198 -20.11 -23.92 1.99
N ASP A 199 -19.09 -24.17 1.16
CA ASP A 199 -18.43 -25.48 1.09
C ASP A 199 -17.71 -25.81 2.40
N LYS A 200 -17.67 -27.11 2.73
CA LYS A 200 -16.97 -27.61 3.93
C LYS A 200 -15.46 -27.71 3.73
N SER A 201 -14.99 -27.75 2.48
CA SER A 201 -13.59 -27.95 2.14
C SER A 201 -12.87 -26.60 1.96
N TYR A 202 -11.84 -26.38 2.77
CA TYR A 202 -10.93 -25.23 2.63
C TYR A 202 -10.34 -25.13 1.21
N TYR A 203 -10.12 -26.25 0.51
CA TYR A 203 -9.53 -26.24 -0.82
C TYR A 203 -10.38 -25.49 -1.88
N VAL A 204 -11.70 -25.43 -1.69
CA VAL A 204 -12.66 -24.81 -2.63
C VAL A 204 -12.90 -23.34 -2.30
N ILE A 205 -13.03 -23.02 -1.00
CA ILE A 205 -13.43 -21.69 -0.51
C ILE A 205 -12.54 -20.58 -1.08
N GLY A 206 -11.23 -20.78 -1.14
CA GLY A 206 -10.30 -19.77 -1.62
C GLY A 206 -10.58 -19.39 -3.08
N ALA A 207 -10.90 -20.38 -3.91
CA ALA A 207 -11.32 -20.15 -5.28
C ALA A 207 -12.72 -19.54 -5.38
N ALA A 208 -13.64 -19.93 -4.48
CA ALA A 208 -14.97 -19.33 -4.40
C ALA A 208 -14.91 -17.84 -4.04
N VAL A 209 -14.04 -17.45 -3.09
CA VAL A 209 -13.81 -16.05 -2.70
C VAL A 209 -13.16 -15.25 -3.84
N MET A 210 -12.20 -15.83 -4.56
CA MET A 210 -11.64 -15.19 -5.75
C MET A 210 -12.70 -14.97 -6.83
N ALA A 211 -13.60 -15.94 -7.03
CA ALA A 211 -14.70 -15.81 -7.98
C ALA A 211 -15.72 -14.75 -7.53
N TRP A 212 -16.05 -14.71 -6.24
CA TRP A 212 -16.93 -13.69 -5.66
C TRP A 212 -16.40 -12.28 -5.90
N TRP A 213 -15.09 -12.05 -5.68
CA TRP A 213 -14.45 -10.75 -5.88
C TRP A 213 -14.56 -10.21 -7.31
N GLU A 214 -14.61 -11.10 -8.30
CA GLU A 214 -14.68 -10.72 -9.71
C GLU A 214 -16.12 -10.57 -10.23
N VAL A 215 -17.08 -11.28 -9.62
CA VAL A 215 -18.45 -11.35 -10.13
C VAL A 215 -19.41 -10.45 -9.33
N CYS A 216 -19.35 -10.47 -8.00
CA CYS A 216 -20.32 -9.78 -7.13
C CYS A 216 -19.67 -9.13 -5.89
N PRO A 217 -18.75 -8.16 -6.04
CA PRO A 217 -18.05 -7.55 -4.90
C PRO A 217 -18.96 -6.72 -3.97
N GLU A 218 -20.13 -6.25 -4.44
CA GLU A 218 -21.06 -5.44 -3.64
C GLU A 218 -22.05 -6.25 -2.80
N ARG A 219 -22.30 -7.52 -3.15
CA ARG A 219 -23.29 -8.37 -2.45
C ARG A 219 -22.66 -9.02 -1.20
N MET A 220 -22.55 -8.23 -0.14
CA MET A 220 -22.06 -8.69 1.17
C MET A 220 -23.01 -9.67 1.87
N ASP A 221 -24.28 -9.68 1.46
CA ASP A 221 -25.33 -10.57 1.98
C ASP A 221 -24.90 -12.03 2.01
N MET A 222 -24.24 -12.47 0.94
CA MET A 222 -23.80 -13.84 0.72
C MET A 222 -22.71 -14.29 1.70
N VAL A 223 -21.97 -13.33 2.27
CA VAL A 223 -20.84 -13.60 3.15
C VAL A 223 -21.30 -13.72 4.61
N HIS A 224 -22.39 -13.04 5.02
CA HIS A 224 -22.81 -13.05 6.42
C HIS A 224 -22.99 -14.45 7.00
N PRO A 225 -23.75 -15.38 6.38
CA PRO A 225 -24.00 -16.70 6.96
C PRO A 225 -22.73 -17.54 7.14
N HIS A 226 -21.72 -17.26 6.32
CA HIS A 226 -20.48 -18.03 6.26
C HIS A 226 -19.32 -17.38 7.01
N TYR A 227 -19.44 -16.13 7.45
CA TYR A 227 -18.37 -15.32 8.04
C TYR A 227 -17.57 -16.06 9.13
N ARG A 228 -18.25 -16.64 10.13
CA ARG A 228 -17.59 -17.35 11.25
C ARG A 228 -16.90 -18.63 10.80
N GLY A 229 -17.46 -19.33 9.81
CA GLY A 229 -16.87 -20.51 9.21
C GLY A 229 -15.60 -20.15 8.43
N LEU A 230 -15.67 -19.10 7.61
CA LEU A 230 -14.55 -18.58 6.84
C LEU A 230 -13.39 -18.15 7.75
N CYS A 231 -13.65 -17.44 8.86
CA CYS A 231 -12.62 -17.05 9.82
C CYS A 231 -11.87 -18.26 10.41
N LYS A 232 -12.59 -19.34 10.75
CA LYS A 232 -11.99 -20.55 11.31
C LYS A 232 -11.17 -21.33 10.28
N LEU A 233 -11.64 -21.37 9.03
CA LEU A 233 -10.97 -22.09 7.95
C LEU A 233 -9.74 -21.36 7.41
N LEU A 234 -9.62 -20.06 7.67
CA LEU A 234 -8.53 -19.21 7.18
C LEU A 234 -7.12 -19.79 7.41
N ILE A 235 -6.89 -20.47 8.54
CA ILE A 235 -5.58 -21.04 8.87
C ILE A 235 -5.23 -22.24 7.97
N ASP A 236 -6.22 -23.05 7.61
CA ASP A 236 -6.04 -24.31 6.85
C ASP A 236 -6.00 -24.08 5.32
N MET A 237 -6.31 -22.87 4.87
CA MET A 237 -6.33 -22.45 3.46
C MET A 237 -4.95 -22.47 2.79
N ASP A 238 -4.92 -22.54 1.45
CA ASP A 238 -3.71 -22.28 0.65
C ASP A 238 -3.34 -20.78 0.67
N GLU A 239 -2.07 -20.45 0.47
CA GLU A 239 -1.54 -19.08 0.60
C GLU A 239 -2.29 -18.06 -0.29
N TRP A 240 -2.67 -18.46 -1.50
CA TRP A 240 -3.45 -17.64 -2.43
C TRP A 240 -4.90 -17.44 -1.96
N GLY A 241 -5.51 -18.50 -1.42
CA GLY A 241 -6.83 -18.44 -0.81
C GLY A 241 -6.84 -17.58 0.46
N GLN A 242 -5.78 -17.67 1.29
CA GLN A 242 -5.59 -16.83 2.48
C GLN A 242 -5.54 -15.35 2.10
N LEU A 243 -4.80 -14.98 1.04
CA LEU A 243 -4.72 -13.60 0.57
C LEU A 243 -6.09 -13.06 0.11
N ALA A 244 -6.81 -13.85 -0.69
CA ALA A 244 -8.14 -13.46 -1.18
C ALA A 244 -9.15 -13.34 -0.04
N LEU A 245 -9.13 -14.29 0.90
CA LEU A 245 -10.03 -14.31 2.05
C LEU A 245 -9.71 -13.20 3.07
N LEU A 246 -8.43 -12.92 3.36
CA LEU A 246 -8.04 -11.78 4.19
C LEU A 246 -8.55 -10.47 3.59
N ARG A 247 -8.39 -10.26 2.27
CA ARG A 247 -8.93 -9.08 1.58
C ARG A 247 -10.44 -8.99 1.76
N LEU A 248 -11.18 -10.07 1.52
CA LEU A 248 -12.63 -10.12 1.72
C LEU A 248 -13.01 -9.75 3.15
N LEU A 249 -12.42 -10.43 4.14
CA LEU A 249 -12.75 -10.24 5.56
C LEU A 249 -12.38 -8.83 6.05
N THR A 250 -11.32 -8.22 5.50
CA THR A 250 -10.98 -6.82 5.80
C THR A 250 -12.01 -5.82 5.29
N VAL A 251 -12.48 -6.00 4.05
CA VAL A 251 -13.49 -5.13 3.45
C VAL A 251 -14.84 -5.34 4.13
N TYR A 252 -15.21 -6.60 4.38
CA TYR A 252 -16.38 -6.98 5.16
C TYR A 252 -16.37 -6.31 6.53
N ALA A 253 -15.25 -6.38 7.24
CA ALA A 253 -15.20 -5.84 8.59
C ALA A 253 -15.42 -4.32 8.63
N ARG A 254 -14.93 -3.59 7.63
CA ARG A 254 -15.17 -2.14 7.48
C ARG A 254 -16.63 -1.82 7.14
N LYS A 255 -17.22 -2.58 6.21
CA LYS A 255 -18.62 -2.43 5.75
C LYS A 255 -19.67 -2.95 6.74
N ASN A 256 -19.33 -3.76 7.74
CA ASN A 256 -20.34 -4.47 8.54
C ASN A 256 -20.13 -4.43 10.06
N PHE A 257 -19.02 -3.88 10.55
CA PHE A 257 -18.84 -3.61 11.98
C PHE A 257 -18.64 -2.11 12.19
N PRO A 258 -19.20 -1.53 13.26
CA PRO A 258 -18.89 -0.16 13.64
C PRO A 258 -17.45 -0.06 14.15
N GLN A 259 -16.88 1.14 14.04
CA GLN A 259 -15.56 1.42 14.61
C GLN A 259 -15.56 1.16 16.13
N VAL A 260 -14.51 0.51 16.62
CA VAL A 260 -14.33 0.02 18.01
C VAL A 260 -15.01 0.91 19.06
N ARG A 261 -16.02 0.36 19.76
CA ARG A 261 -16.84 1.05 20.75
C ARG A 261 -16.00 1.68 21.87
N THR A 262 -16.06 2.99 22.04
CA THR A 262 -15.65 3.68 23.28
C THR A 262 -16.85 3.75 24.24
N LYS A 263 -17.28 2.61 24.80
CA LYS A 263 -18.33 2.64 25.83
C LYS A 263 -17.72 3.00 27.20
N SER A 264 -18.14 4.15 27.74
CA SER A 264 -17.93 4.51 29.14
C SER A 264 -18.80 3.60 30.02
N VAL A 265 -18.19 2.66 30.74
CA VAL A 265 -18.91 1.79 31.68
C VAL A 265 -18.78 2.36 33.09
N LYS A 266 -19.87 2.93 33.62
CA LYS A 266 -19.99 3.26 35.05
C LYS A 266 -19.99 1.98 35.87
N LYS A 267 -18.87 1.65 36.52
CA LYS A 267 -18.83 0.53 37.47
C LYS A 267 -19.61 0.90 38.73
N ARG A 268 -20.81 0.34 38.91
CA ARG A 268 -21.48 0.33 40.22
C ARG A 268 -20.60 -0.47 41.20
N ARG A 269 -20.02 0.19 42.21
CA ARG A 269 -19.37 -0.49 43.33
C ARG A 269 -20.40 -1.38 44.01
N THR A 270 -20.18 -2.69 44.00
CA THR A 270 -20.84 -3.60 44.93
C THR A 270 -20.21 -3.40 46.30
N THR A 271 -21.00 -2.89 47.25
CA THR A 271 -20.59 -2.67 48.63
C THR A 271 -20.37 -4.04 49.30
N SER A 272 -19.12 -4.39 49.58
CA SER A 272 -18.79 -5.39 50.60
C SER A 272 -17.72 -4.80 51.51
N GLY A 273 -17.99 -4.82 52.80
CA GLY A 273 -17.45 -3.95 53.84
C GLY A 273 -15.93 -3.93 53.99
N ASN A 274 -15.39 -2.74 54.26
CA ASN A 274 -14.85 -2.38 55.58
C ASN A 274 -14.42 -0.89 55.53
N THR A 275 -15.25 0.02 56.06
CA THR A 275 -14.95 1.47 56.08
C THR A 275 -14.16 1.83 57.33
N GLY A 276 -12.88 2.17 57.15
CA GLY A 276 -12.07 2.84 58.17
C GLY A 276 -12.49 4.31 58.32
N PHE A 277 -12.52 4.76 59.57
CA PHE A 277 -13.14 6.00 60.08
C PHE A 277 -12.38 7.31 59.78
N TYR A 278 -11.29 7.29 59.00
CA TYR A 278 -10.57 8.50 58.56
C TYR A 278 -10.03 8.32 57.14
N SER A 279 -10.74 8.82 56.12
CA SER A 279 -10.16 9.19 54.83
C SER A 279 -11.07 10.22 54.17
N ASP A 280 -10.75 11.48 54.40
CA ASP A 280 -11.32 12.64 53.74
C ASP A 280 -10.43 12.95 52.53
N GLU A 281 -10.70 12.32 51.38
CA GLU A 281 -10.11 12.70 50.08
C GLU A 281 -11.14 12.49 48.96
N GLU A 282 -11.31 13.56 48.18
CA GLU A 282 -12.17 13.70 47.01
C GLU A 282 -12.03 12.51 46.05
N SER A 283 -13.07 11.68 45.96
CA SER A 283 -13.12 10.56 45.03
C SER A 283 -13.52 11.06 43.65
N GLY A 284 -12.55 11.51 42.85
CA GLY A 284 -12.75 11.68 41.41
C GLY A 284 -13.12 10.34 40.77
N ASP A 285 -14.29 10.27 40.14
CA ASP A 285 -14.73 9.13 39.35
C ASP A 285 -13.76 8.89 38.18
N GLU A 286 -12.79 7.97 38.32
CA GLU A 286 -11.98 7.50 37.20
C GLU A 286 -12.86 6.69 36.23
N VAL A 287 -13.32 7.35 35.17
CA VAL A 287 -13.92 6.71 34.00
C VAL A 287 -12.83 5.99 33.20
N LYS A 288 -12.64 4.68 33.42
CA LYS A 288 -11.84 3.84 32.52
C LYS A 288 -12.67 3.48 31.28
N THR A 289 -12.36 4.10 30.16
CA THR A 289 -12.87 3.76 28.83
C THR A 289 -12.33 2.39 28.41
N VAL A 290 -13.15 1.34 28.45
CA VAL A 290 -12.76 0.02 27.94
C VAL A 290 -13.32 -0.12 26.53
N GLY A 291 -12.43 -0.15 25.54
CA GLY A 291 -12.81 -0.39 24.14
C GLY A 291 -13.48 -1.77 24.00
N SER A 292 -14.78 -1.82 23.74
CA SER A 292 -15.49 -3.11 23.57
C SER A 292 -15.57 -3.46 22.09
N ILE A 293 -14.67 -4.34 21.63
CA ILE A 293 -14.65 -4.85 20.26
C ILE A 293 -15.84 -5.81 20.05
N ASP A 294 -16.44 -5.81 18.86
CA ASP A 294 -17.43 -6.82 18.48
C ASP A 294 -16.84 -8.24 18.58
N PRO A 295 -17.55 -9.23 19.15
CA PRO A 295 -17.04 -10.60 19.28
C PRO A 295 -16.69 -11.25 17.94
N ASP A 296 -17.40 -10.93 16.86
CA ASP A 296 -17.14 -11.49 15.53
C ASP A 296 -15.88 -10.86 14.90
N LEU A 297 -15.67 -9.55 15.10
CA LEU A 297 -14.42 -8.89 14.70
C LEU A 297 -13.23 -9.42 15.51
N LYS A 298 -13.43 -9.67 16.80
CA LYS A 298 -12.40 -10.27 17.66
C LYS A 298 -12.03 -11.68 17.20
N LEU A 299 -13.01 -12.49 16.76
CA LEU A 299 -12.77 -13.82 16.19
C LEU A 299 -11.79 -13.75 15.01
N LEU A 300 -12.00 -12.81 14.07
CA LEU A 300 -11.09 -12.61 12.94
C LEU A 300 -9.67 -12.26 13.42
N LEU A 301 -9.56 -11.29 14.32
CA LEU A 301 -8.26 -10.83 14.84
C LEU A 301 -7.51 -11.91 15.63
N ASP A 302 -8.22 -12.81 16.31
CA ASP A 302 -7.63 -13.92 17.06
C ASP A 302 -7.19 -15.09 16.13
N CYS A 303 -7.74 -15.19 14.91
CA CYS A 303 -7.33 -16.16 13.89
C CYS A 303 -6.08 -15.74 13.08
N CYS A 304 -5.74 -14.45 13.05
CA CYS A 304 -4.61 -13.91 12.29
C CYS A 304 -3.18 -14.17 12.85
N PRO A 305 -2.91 -14.32 14.17
CA PRO A 305 -1.54 -14.46 14.68
C PRO A 305 -0.73 -15.64 14.10
N PRO A 306 -1.29 -16.84 13.87
CA PRO A 306 -0.57 -17.93 13.22
C PRO A 306 -0.09 -17.58 11.80
N LEU A 307 -0.85 -16.76 11.07
CA LEU A 307 -0.53 -16.37 9.69
C LEU A 307 0.68 -15.43 9.61
N LEU A 308 1.05 -14.76 10.70
CA LEU A 308 2.27 -13.96 10.78
C LEU A 308 3.55 -14.82 10.73
N GLN A 309 3.44 -16.13 10.95
CA GLN A 309 4.54 -17.09 10.82
C GLN A 309 4.55 -17.80 9.45
N SER A 310 3.73 -17.35 8.50
CA SER A 310 3.67 -17.93 7.16
C SER A 310 4.97 -17.71 6.39
N ARG A 311 5.28 -18.63 5.47
CA ARG A 311 6.47 -18.52 4.60
C ARG A 311 6.30 -17.48 3.51
N ASN A 312 5.06 -17.14 3.19
CA ASN A 312 4.72 -16.24 2.10
C ASN A 312 4.63 -14.80 2.63
N SER A 313 5.53 -13.93 2.16
CA SER A 313 5.59 -12.51 2.52
C SER A 313 4.27 -11.77 2.26
N ALA A 314 3.53 -12.16 1.22
CA ALA A 314 2.26 -11.53 0.87
C ALA A 314 1.18 -11.76 1.94
N VAL A 315 1.18 -12.94 2.57
CA VAL A 315 0.23 -13.25 3.66
C VAL A 315 0.57 -12.42 4.90
N ILE A 316 1.85 -12.26 5.24
CA ILE A 316 2.28 -11.42 6.36
C ILE A 316 1.85 -9.96 6.15
N ILE A 317 2.05 -9.41 4.95
CA ILE A 317 1.63 -8.04 4.61
C ILE A 317 0.10 -7.91 4.63
N ALA A 318 -0.64 -8.93 4.16
CA ALA A 318 -2.11 -8.93 4.20
C ALA A 318 -2.65 -8.94 5.64
N VAL A 319 -2.02 -9.67 6.55
CA VAL A 319 -2.34 -9.61 7.99
C VAL A 319 -1.99 -8.26 8.58
N ALA A 320 -0.85 -7.66 8.19
CA ALA A 320 -0.49 -6.32 8.62
C ALA A 320 -1.50 -5.26 8.16
N ARG A 321 -2.03 -5.38 6.93
CA ARG A 321 -3.15 -4.57 6.43
C ARG A 321 -4.39 -4.75 7.30
N ALA A 322 -4.77 -6.00 7.58
CA ALA A 322 -5.94 -6.29 8.41
C ALA A 322 -5.82 -5.67 9.81
N TYR A 323 -4.66 -5.82 10.45
CA TYR A 323 -4.44 -5.24 11.78
C TYR A 323 -4.37 -3.72 11.76
N TYR A 324 -3.70 -3.12 10.77
CA TYR A 324 -3.60 -1.66 10.67
C TYR A 324 -4.98 -0.99 10.50
N HIS A 325 -5.85 -1.56 9.66
CA HIS A 325 -7.16 -0.95 9.37
C HIS A 325 -8.29 -1.37 10.31
N LEU A 326 -8.18 -2.52 10.99
CA LEU A 326 -9.26 -3.07 11.84
C LEU A 326 -8.92 -3.15 13.33
N ALA A 327 -7.68 -3.42 13.69
CA ALA A 327 -7.33 -3.77 15.06
C ALA A 327 -7.05 -2.53 15.91
N PRO A 328 -7.37 -2.56 17.21
CA PRO A 328 -6.94 -1.50 18.12
C PRO A 328 -5.41 -1.54 18.33
N PRO A 329 -4.81 -0.42 18.79
CA PRO A 329 -3.36 -0.29 18.91
C PRO A 329 -2.68 -1.33 19.80
N SER A 330 -3.43 -2.02 20.67
CA SER A 330 -2.93 -3.10 21.53
C SER A 330 -2.49 -4.36 20.77
N TYR A 331 -3.02 -4.62 19.57
CA TYR A 331 -2.66 -5.79 18.77
C TYR A 331 -1.43 -5.53 17.88
N LEU A 332 -1.12 -4.26 17.60
CA LEU A 332 -0.08 -3.85 16.67
C LEU A 332 1.36 -4.25 17.06
N PRO A 333 1.78 -4.31 18.35
CA PRO A 333 3.11 -4.78 18.72
C PRO A 333 3.44 -6.20 18.21
N LYS A 334 2.42 -7.04 17.95
CA LYS A 334 2.61 -8.38 17.39
C LYS A 334 3.10 -8.36 15.94
N LEU A 335 2.94 -7.25 15.21
CA LEU A 335 3.35 -7.10 13.80
C LEU A 335 4.84 -6.78 13.63
N ALA A 336 5.48 -6.19 14.63
CA ALA A 336 6.83 -5.64 14.50
C ALA A 336 7.84 -6.71 14.05
N ALA A 337 7.94 -7.82 14.80
CA ALA A 337 8.91 -8.87 14.51
C ALA A 337 8.66 -9.59 13.16
N PRO A 338 7.42 -9.99 12.80
CA PRO A 338 7.14 -10.57 11.49
C PRO A 338 7.48 -9.64 10.32
N LEU A 339 7.12 -8.35 10.39
CA LEU A 339 7.45 -7.39 9.33
C LEU A 339 8.95 -7.19 9.18
N LEU A 340 9.68 -7.09 10.30
CA LEU A 340 11.14 -6.98 10.26
C LEU A 340 11.83 -8.26 9.76
N SER A 341 11.20 -9.42 9.93
CA SER A 341 11.73 -10.67 9.38
C SER A 341 11.79 -10.64 7.84
N LEU A 342 10.87 -9.90 7.19
CA LEU A 342 10.87 -9.70 5.74
C LEU A 342 12.08 -8.90 5.24
N LEU A 343 12.75 -8.13 6.11
CA LEU A 343 14.00 -7.44 5.76
C LEU A 343 15.16 -8.40 5.49
N ARG A 344 15.02 -9.69 5.82
CA ARG A 344 15.99 -10.75 5.48
C ARG A 344 15.71 -11.42 4.13
N ALA A 345 14.58 -11.10 3.49
CA ALA A 345 14.18 -11.66 2.21
C ALA A 345 15.00 -11.03 1.05
N PRO A 346 14.82 -11.43 -0.22
CA PRO A 346 15.45 -10.76 -1.37
C PRO A 346 15.10 -9.27 -1.47
N HIS A 347 15.96 -8.48 -2.12
CA HIS A 347 15.85 -7.01 -2.19
C HIS A 347 14.45 -6.49 -2.62
N ASP A 348 13.79 -7.17 -3.58
CA ASP A 348 12.44 -6.79 -4.03
C ASP A 348 11.42 -6.85 -2.90
N ILE A 349 11.48 -7.91 -2.08
CA ILE A 349 10.60 -8.10 -0.94
C ILE A 349 10.96 -7.12 0.18
N GLN A 350 12.25 -6.83 0.39
CA GLN A 350 12.69 -5.86 1.40
C GLN A 350 12.15 -4.47 1.10
N ASN A 351 12.19 -4.04 -0.17
CA ASN A 351 11.69 -2.72 -0.59
C ASN A 351 10.18 -2.59 -0.32
N ILE A 352 9.41 -3.60 -0.73
CA ILE A 352 7.97 -3.67 -0.47
C ILE A 352 7.68 -3.67 1.04
N ALA A 353 8.43 -4.47 1.82
CA ALA A 353 8.25 -4.54 3.26
C ALA A 353 8.58 -3.20 3.94
N LEU A 354 9.70 -2.56 3.59
CA LEU A 354 10.10 -1.26 4.15
C LEU A 354 9.11 -0.16 3.82
N THR A 355 8.59 -0.12 2.59
CA THR A 355 7.57 0.85 2.20
C THR A 355 6.34 0.74 3.09
N ASN A 356 5.89 -0.49 3.36
CA ASN A 356 4.77 -0.75 4.26
C ASN A 356 5.10 -0.45 5.72
N ILE A 357 6.33 -0.77 6.18
CA ILE A 357 6.78 -0.47 7.55
C ILE A 357 6.84 1.04 7.78
N VAL A 358 7.42 1.80 6.85
CA VAL A 358 7.48 3.28 6.93
C VAL A 358 6.07 3.84 7.01
N PHE A 359 5.14 3.36 6.16
CA PHE A 359 3.75 3.80 6.22
C PHE A 359 3.08 3.52 7.58
N ILE A 360 3.27 2.33 8.15
CA ILE A 360 2.75 2.01 9.49
C ILE A 360 3.43 2.87 10.56
N ALA A 361 4.72 3.15 10.41
CA ALA A 361 5.51 3.96 11.34
C ALA A 361 5.15 5.45 11.32
N LEU A 362 4.52 5.96 10.25
CA LEU A 362 3.99 7.33 10.24
C LEU A 362 2.87 7.50 11.27
N THR A 363 2.01 6.49 11.42
CA THR A 363 0.86 6.52 12.35
C THR A 363 1.21 5.95 13.72
N TYR A 364 1.98 4.85 13.76
CA TYR A 364 2.30 4.12 14.99
C TYR A 364 3.81 3.80 15.10
N PRO A 365 4.66 4.83 15.25
CA PRO A 365 6.14 4.66 15.31
C PRO A 365 6.63 3.86 16.52
N SER A 366 5.90 3.89 17.64
CA SER A 366 6.29 3.24 18.91
C SER A 366 6.45 1.72 18.80
N ILE A 367 5.77 1.08 17.84
CA ILE A 367 5.80 -0.37 17.61
C ILE A 367 7.21 -0.84 17.23
N PHE A 368 7.95 -0.04 16.46
CA PHE A 368 9.25 -0.42 15.91
C PHE A 368 10.43 0.06 16.75
N ALA A 369 10.20 0.88 17.78
CA ALA A 369 11.24 1.44 18.65
C ALA A 369 12.17 0.40 19.31
N PRO A 370 11.68 -0.73 19.86
CA PRO A 370 12.56 -1.73 20.46
C PRO A 370 13.50 -2.42 19.47
N GLN A 371 13.17 -2.35 18.17
CA GLN A 371 13.84 -3.10 17.10
C GLN A 371 14.52 -2.17 16.08
N ALA A 372 14.80 -0.92 16.45
CA ALA A 372 15.33 0.11 15.56
C ALA A 372 16.67 -0.27 14.89
N THR A 373 17.46 -1.15 15.51
CA THR A 373 18.75 -1.63 14.97
C THR A 373 18.61 -2.39 13.65
N HIS A 374 17.43 -2.94 13.35
CA HIS A 374 17.17 -3.61 12.07
C HIS A 374 17.09 -2.65 10.88
N PHE A 375 16.88 -1.34 11.12
CA PHE A 375 16.85 -0.32 10.08
C PHE A 375 18.23 0.30 9.81
N LEU A 376 19.30 -0.18 10.45
CA LEU A 376 20.64 0.26 10.10
C LEU A 376 20.98 -0.14 8.65
N VAL A 377 21.69 0.75 7.97
CA VAL A 377 22.02 0.60 6.55
C VAL A 377 23.19 -0.36 6.40
N SER A 378 23.04 -1.33 5.49
CA SER A 378 24.08 -2.26 5.07
C SER A 378 24.72 -1.79 3.77
N THR A 379 25.97 -2.17 3.53
CA THR A 379 26.69 -1.85 2.28
C THR A 379 26.10 -2.51 1.04
N LEU A 380 25.29 -3.57 1.22
CA LEU A 380 24.58 -4.27 0.14
C LEU A 380 23.22 -3.63 -0.21
N ASP A 381 22.79 -2.62 0.53
CA ASP A 381 21.48 -2.01 0.32
C ASP A 381 21.46 -1.16 -0.96
N THR A 382 20.39 -1.29 -1.74
CA THR A 382 20.15 -0.44 -2.90
C THR A 382 19.70 0.97 -2.47
N PRO A 383 19.81 1.99 -3.36
CA PRO A 383 19.35 3.35 -3.09
C PRO A 383 17.93 3.48 -2.53
N GLU A 384 17.00 2.68 -3.04
CA GLU A 384 15.60 2.69 -2.59
C GLU A 384 15.47 2.15 -1.15
N ILE A 385 16.20 1.08 -0.83
CA ILE A 385 16.16 0.43 0.48
C ILE A 385 16.76 1.32 1.57
N TRP A 386 17.96 1.88 1.34
CA TRP A 386 18.60 2.68 2.38
C TRP A 386 17.89 4.01 2.61
N LYS A 387 17.28 4.62 1.59
CA LYS A 387 16.44 5.84 1.76
C LYS A 387 15.28 5.57 2.72
N LEU A 388 14.56 4.45 2.51
CA LEU A 388 13.46 4.04 3.39
C LEU A 388 13.93 3.67 4.80
N LYS A 389 15.10 3.03 4.93
CA LYS A 389 15.71 2.72 6.22
C LYS A 389 16.06 3.99 7.00
N LEU A 390 16.69 4.97 6.36
CA LEU A 390 16.98 6.28 6.98
C LEU A 390 15.70 6.98 7.41
N GLU A 391 14.66 6.96 6.57
CA GLU A 391 13.35 7.52 6.93
C GLU A 391 12.74 6.79 8.15
N ALA A 392 12.73 5.46 8.15
CA ALA A 392 12.23 4.66 9.28
C ALA A 392 12.98 4.99 10.58
N LEU A 393 14.31 5.14 10.53
CA LEU A 393 15.11 5.56 11.69
C LEU A 393 14.66 6.91 12.25
N THR A 394 14.33 7.89 11.39
CA THR A 394 13.86 9.22 11.84
C THR A 394 12.49 9.20 12.50
N LEU A 395 11.59 8.33 12.04
CA LEU A 395 10.25 8.16 12.61
C LEU A 395 10.30 7.47 13.96
N VAL A 396 11.19 6.48 14.10
CA VAL A 396 11.33 5.68 15.32
C VAL A 396 12.14 6.39 16.41
N TYR A 397 13.03 7.31 16.02
CA TYR A 397 13.96 8.02 16.91
C TYR A 397 13.36 8.58 18.21
N PRO A 398 12.20 9.29 18.21
CA PRO A 398 11.65 9.90 19.42
C PRO A 398 11.22 8.89 20.49
N TYR A 399 10.83 7.69 20.06
CA TYR A 399 10.29 6.63 20.92
C TYR A 399 11.35 5.61 21.36
N ALA A 400 12.56 5.71 20.82
CA ALA A 400 13.65 4.81 21.15
C ALA A 400 14.34 5.18 22.47
N ASP A 401 14.93 4.19 23.14
CA ASP A 401 15.73 4.41 24.35
C ASP A 401 16.93 5.33 24.08
N ARG A 402 17.38 6.06 25.11
CA ARG A 402 18.49 7.02 25.00
C ARG A 402 19.79 6.40 24.44
N GLN A 403 20.04 5.13 24.75
CA GLN A 403 21.19 4.38 24.20
C GLN A 403 21.02 4.16 22.69
N VAL A 404 19.84 3.74 22.25
CA VAL A 404 19.52 3.52 20.83
C VAL A 404 19.53 4.84 20.07
N GLN A 405 18.96 5.92 20.63
CA GLN A 405 19.05 7.27 20.06
C GLN A 405 20.51 7.69 19.84
N SER A 406 21.40 7.38 20.79
CA SER A 406 22.82 7.69 20.66
C SER A 406 23.52 6.88 19.56
N LEU A 407 23.13 5.61 19.41
CA LEU A 407 23.60 4.74 18.32
C LEU A 407 23.13 5.27 16.97
N ILE A 408 21.84 5.59 16.82
CA ILE A 408 21.25 6.12 15.57
C ILE A 408 21.97 7.39 15.14
N LEU A 409 22.22 8.35 16.05
CA LEU A 409 22.95 9.57 15.70
C LEU A 409 24.40 9.31 15.29
N THR A 410 25.04 8.31 15.89
CA THR A 410 26.42 7.94 15.53
C THR A 410 26.47 7.31 14.13
N GLU A 411 25.52 6.43 13.82
CA GLU A 411 25.38 5.80 12.50
C GLU A 411 25.00 6.83 11.42
N LEU A 412 24.04 7.73 11.69
CA LEU A 412 23.71 8.82 10.76
C LEU A 412 24.91 9.73 10.49
N SER A 413 25.72 10.00 11.51
CA SER A 413 26.98 10.75 11.34
C SER A 413 28.00 9.98 10.50
N TYR A 414 28.07 8.66 10.61
CA TYR A 414 28.89 7.81 9.75
C TYR A 414 28.40 7.83 8.30
N TYR A 415 27.08 7.74 8.06
CA TYR A 415 26.49 7.80 6.72
C TYR A 415 26.68 9.18 6.05
N ALA A 416 26.68 10.25 6.84
CA ALA A 416 27.00 11.60 6.36
C ALA A 416 28.46 11.76 5.88
N GLY A 417 29.37 10.84 6.25
CA GLY A 417 30.74 10.78 5.75
C GLY A 417 30.97 9.81 4.59
N SER A 418 29.89 9.31 3.96
CA SER A 418 29.98 8.37 2.83
C SER A 418 30.38 9.06 1.52
N TYR A 419 30.80 8.27 0.53
CA TYR A 419 31.19 8.78 -0.80
C TYR A 419 30.00 9.13 -1.69
N ASP A 420 28.83 8.55 -1.42
CA ASP A 420 27.62 8.80 -2.20
C ASP A 420 26.98 10.12 -1.76
N LYS A 421 26.96 11.09 -2.67
CA LYS A 421 26.39 12.42 -2.41
C LYS A 421 24.92 12.34 -2.01
N ASP A 422 24.14 11.41 -2.57
CA ASP A 422 22.72 11.29 -2.23
C ASP A 422 22.52 10.74 -0.81
N MET A 423 23.33 9.76 -0.41
CA MET A 423 23.37 9.25 0.95
C MET A 423 23.74 10.37 1.95
N VAL A 424 24.75 11.18 1.64
CA VAL A 424 25.17 12.31 2.47
C VAL A 424 24.00 13.29 2.68
N ARG A 425 23.32 13.69 1.59
CA ARG A 425 22.17 14.60 1.67
C ARG A 425 21.06 14.05 2.57
N GLU A 426 20.64 12.81 2.35
CA GLU A 426 19.54 12.23 3.14
C GLU A 426 19.93 11.90 4.58
N ALA A 427 21.18 11.50 4.86
CA ALA A 427 21.66 11.29 6.22
C ALA A 427 21.67 12.61 7.03
N VAL A 428 22.13 13.71 6.42
CA VAL A 428 22.13 15.03 7.06
C VAL A 428 20.71 15.53 7.29
N LYS A 429 19.82 15.39 6.31
CA LYS A 429 18.39 15.68 6.48
C LYS A 429 17.77 14.82 7.59
N ALA A 430 18.14 13.54 7.68
CA ALA A 430 17.67 12.64 8.75
C ALA A 430 18.11 13.13 10.14
N ILE A 431 19.36 13.58 10.32
CA ILE A 431 19.81 14.23 11.57
C ILE A 431 18.94 15.45 11.90
N GLY A 432 18.60 16.24 10.87
CA GLY A 432 17.67 17.36 10.98
C GLY A 432 16.28 16.96 11.49
N ARG A 433 15.66 15.95 10.87
CA ARG A 433 14.34 15.42 11.26
C ARG A 433 14.37 14.87 12.69
N CYS A 434 15.43 14.17 13.09
CA CYS A 434 15.62 13.70 14.47
C CYS A 434 15.64 14.86 15.49
N ALA A 435 16.26 16.00 15.14
CA ALA A 435 16.30 17.19 16.00
C ALA A 435 14.93 17.87 16.14
N GLN A 436 14.09 17.80 15.11
CA GLN A 436 12.73 18.37 15.10
C GLN A 436 11.76 17.51 15.91
N ASN A 437 11.77 16.20 15.66
CA ASN A 437 10.85 15.27 16.31
C ASN A 437 11.16 15.10 17.80
N ASN A 438 12.41 15.33 18.23
CA ASN A 438 12.82 15.29 19.65
C ASN A 438 13.61 16.55 20.06
N PRO A 439 12.94 17.56 20.66
CA PRO A 439 13.58 18.82 21.05
C PRO A 439 14.57 18.69 22.22
N GLU A 440 14.62 17.56 22.94
CA GLU A 440 15.60 17.33 24.01
C GLU A 440 16.99 17.01 23.47
N GLN A 441 17.07 16.25 22.37
CA GLN A 441 18.34 15.86 21.73
C GLN A 441 18.80 16.85 20.66
N SER A 442 17.98 17.85 20.31
CA SER A 442 18.32 18.92 19.35
C SER A 442 19.72 19.55 19.58
N PRO A 443 20.16 19.90 20.83
CA PRO A 443 21.50 20.44 21.06
C PRO A 443 22.63 19.49 20.66
N ARG A 444 22.42 18.17 20.79
CA ARG A 444 23.39 17.14 20.40
C ARG A 444 23.47 17.02 18.88
N CYS A 445 22.33 17.01 18.20
CA CYS A 445 22.26 17.02 16.73
C CYS A 445 22.94 18.27 16.16
N LEU A 446 22.66 19.44 16.72
CA LEU A 446 23.32 20.70 16.34
C LEU A 446 24.84 20.64 16.56
N LYS A 447 25.31 20.06 17.68
CA LYS A 447 26.75 19.88 17.90
C LYS A 447 27.41 19.03 16.82
N LEU A 448 26.76 17.95 16.36
CA LEU A 448 27.24 17.10 15.27
C LEU A 448 27.26 17.87 13.94
N LEU A 449 26.15 18.52 13.58
CA LEU A 449 26.08 19.32 12.34
C LEU A 449 27.11 20.45 12.31
N MET A 450 27.41 21.07 13.46
CA MET A 450 28.47 22.08 13.57
C MET A 450 29.87 21.51 13.34
N GLN A 451 30.14 20.25 13.71
CA GLN A 451 31.42 19.59 13.41
C GLN A 451 31.58 19.37 11.90
N HIS A 452 30.49 19.13 11.18
CA HIS A 452 30.51 18.93 9.73
C HIS A 452 30.90 20.19 8.94
N ILE A 453 30.69 21.39 9.49
CA ILE A 453 31.04 22.67 8.83
C ILE A 453 32.55 22.78 8.56
N GLN A 454 33.38 22.16 9.40
CA GLN A 454 34.84 22.17 9.28
C GLN A 454 35.36 21.09 8.30
N SER A 455 34.46 20.27 7.74
CA SER A 455 34.86 19.24 6.79
C SER A 455 35.23 19.84 5.43
N PRO A 456 36.13 19.19 4.66
CA PRO A 456 36.48 19.64 3.32
C PRO A 456 35.38 19.36 2.28
N ASP A 457 34.41 18.49 2.59
CA ASP A 457 33.36 18.14 1.64
C ASP A 457 32.30 19.24 1.52
N GLN A 458 32.25 19.87 0.34
CA GLN A 458 31.32 20.95 0.07
C GLN A 458 29.86 20.50 0.15
N THR A 459 29.54 19.25 -0.21
CA THR A 459 28.15 18.75 -0.17
C THR A 459 27.66 18.58 1.26
N LEU A 460 28.47 17.95 2.12
CA LEU A 460 28.19 17.80 3.54
C LEU A 460 28.01 19.15 4.24
N VAL A 461 28.89 20.13 3.96
CA VAL A 461 28.81 21.47 4.55
C VAL A 461 27.54 22.20 4.11
N ALA A 462 27.23 22.18 2.81
CA ALA A 462 26.05 22.85 2.27
C ALA A 462 24.76 22.32 2.91
N GLU A 463 24.57 21.00 2.94
CA GLU A 463 23.38 20.37 3.53
C GLU A 463 23.33 20.51 5.05
N SER A 464 24.47 20.46 5.73
CA SER A 464 24.48 20.66 7.19
C SER A 464 24.00 22.07 7.54
N LEU A 465 24.33 23.07 6.72
CA LEU A 465 23.90 24.45 6.91
C LEU A 465 22.44 24.68 6.53
N THR A 466 21.91 24.02 5.51
CA THR A 466 20.47 24.07 5.19
C THR A 466 19.65 23.51 6.37
N VAL A 467 20.09 22.40 6.95
CA VAL A 467 19.45 21.79 8.13
C VAL A 467 19.61 22.64 9.39
N ILE A 468 20.80 23.18 9.67
CA ILE A 468 21.01 24.08 10.82
C ILE A 468 20.12 25.32 10.69
N ARG A 469 20.06 25.92 9.50
CA ARG A 469 19.19 27.07 9.22
C ARG A 469 17.74 26.74 9.52
N HIS A 470 17.26 25.58 9.06
CA HIS A 470 15.91 25.12 9.30
C HIS A 470 15.59 24.92 10.78
N ILE A 471 16.47 24.25 11.56
CA ILE A 471 16.29 24.06 13.01
C ILE A 471 16.24 25.40 13.75
N ILE A 472 17.12 26.34 13.36
CA ILE A 472 17.20 27.67 13.99
C ILE A 472 15.94 28.50 13.69
N GLN A 473 15.42 28.44 12.46
CA GLN A 473 14.22 29.18 12.05
C GLN A 473 12.95 28.71 12.77
N GLN A 474 12.85 27.44 13.14
CA GLN A 474 11.71 26.91 13.90
C GLN A 474 11.62 27.50 15.31
N HIS A 475 12.76 27.65 15.99
CA HIS A 475 12.81 28.18 17.36
C HIS A 475 13.94 29.21 17.54
N PRO A 476 13.79 30.44 17.00
CA PRO A 476 14.85 31.44 17.01
C PRO A 476 15.38 31.77 18.42
N ALA A 477 14.48 32.02 19.37
CA ALA A 477 14.83 32.42 20.74
C ALA A 477 15.72 31.38 21.47
N ARG A 478 15.54 30.09 21.18
CA ARG A 478 16.26 29.00 21.87
C ARG A 478 17.70 28.81 21.37
N HIS A 479 18.00 29.29 20.16
CA HIS A 479 19.25 28.99 19.46
C HIS A 479 20.25 30.15 19.37
N LYS A 480 20.07 31.24 20.14
CA LYS A 480 21.01 32.38 20.21
C LYS A 480 22.46 31.95 20.42
N LYS A 481 22.71 31.07 21.40
CA LYS A 481 24.07 30.55 21.68
C LYS A 481 24.68 29.79 20.50
N THR A 482 23.86 29.13 19.68
CA THR A 482 24.31 28.42 18.48
C THR A 482 24.71 29.41 17.39
N VAL A 483 23.94 30.48 17.18
CA VAL A 483 24.28 31.56 16.24
C VAL A 483 25.63 32.21 16.59
N VAL A 484 25.88 32.48 17.89
CA VAL A 484 27.19 33.00 18.33
C VAL A 484 28.33 32.03 18.03
N ARG A 485 28.12 30.71 18.19
CA ARG A 485 29.14 29.72 17.83
C ARG A 485 29.35 29.61 16.31
N LEU A 486 28.30 29.75 15.50
CA LEU A 486 28.41 29.80 14.04
C LEU A 486 29.16 31.03 13.57
N ALA A 487 28.90 32.19 14.19
CA ALA A 487 29.66 33.42 13.92
C ALA A 487 31.15 33.24 14.21
N LYS A 488 31.53 32.56 15.31
CA LYS A 488 32.93 32.20 15.59
C LYS A 488 33.51 31.19 14.59
N ALA A 489 32.69 30.31 14.03
CA ALA A 489 33.13 29.35 13.02
C ALA A 489 33.31 30.00 11.63
N LEU A 490 32.82 31.22 11.41
CA LEU A 490 32.95 31.94 10.15
C LEU A 490 34.42 32.16 9.75
N ASP A 491 35.31 32.43 10.72
CA ASP A 491 36.74 32.61 10.46
C ASP A 491 37.41 31.33 9.92
N THR A 492 36.86 30.15 10.28
CA THR A 492 37.36 28.84 9.84
C THR A 492 36.67 28.31 8.58
N ALA A 493 35.58 28.93 8.14
CA ALA A 493 34.79 28.45 7.02
C ALA A 493 35.41 28.84 5.68
N THR A 494 35.90 27.85 4.93
CA THR A 494 36.53 28.02 3.60
C THR A 494 35.52 28.06 2.46
N ASN A 495 34.37 27.40 2.61
CA ASN A 495 33.35 27.31 1.55
C ASN A 495 32.54 28.61 1.43
N SER A 496 32.52 29.22 0.25
CA SER A 496 31.82 30.49 -0.02
C SER A 496 30.30 30.42 0.23
N THR A 497 29.66 29.30 -0.12
CA THR A 497 28.22 29.07 0.12
C THR A 497 27.91 28.95 1.61
N ALA A 498 28.83 28.35 2.36
CA ALA A 498 28.75 28.22 3.80
C ALA A 498 28.86 29.57 4.50
N ARG A 499 29.85 30.38 4.09
CA ARG A 499 30.06 31.75 4.57
C ARG A 499 28.80 32.59 4.34
N ALA A 500 28.27 32.59 3.11
CA ALA A 500 27.04 33.30 2.78
C ALA A 500 25.86 32.90 3.68
N SER A 501 25.67 31.60 3.92
CA SER A 501 24.57 31.09 4.75
C SER A 501 24.72 31.46 6.24
N ILE A 502 25.94 31.43 6.78
CA ILE A 502 26.24 31.85 8.16
C ILE A 502 25.99 33.35 8.32
N ILE A 503 26.46 34.17 7.36
CA ILE A 503 26.27 35.63 7.36
C ILE A 503 24.78 35.97 7.32
N TRP A 504 24.03 35.28 6.46
CA TRP A 504 22.58 35.43 6.38
C TRP A 504 21.90 35.09 7.70
N LEU A 505 22.30 33.99 8.37
CA LEU A 505 21.77 33.60 9.68
C LEU A 505 22.05 34.68 10.72
N VAL A 506 23.28 35.19 10.81
CA VAL A 506 23.63 36.28 11.74
C VAL A 506 22.75 37.51 11.49
N GLY A 507 22.44 37.83 10.23
CA GLY A 507 21.59 38.96 9.87
C GLY A 507 20.12 38.79 10.26
N GLU A 508 19.59 37.56 10.22
CA GLU A 508 18.22 37.29 10.71
C GLU A 508 18.11 37.49 12.23
N PHE A 509 19.19 37.20 12.97
CA PHE A 509 19.24 37.34 14.42
C PHE A 509 19.69 38.72 14.91
N ALA A 510 19.90 39.69 14.02
CA ALA A 510 20.33 41.03 14.40
C ALA A 510 19.33 41.71 15.36
N GLY A 511 18.03 41.43 15.25
CA GLY A 511 16.96 42.07 16.01
C GLY A 511 16.57 41.46 17.37
N VAL A 512 17.08 40.28 17.73
CA VAL A 512 16.51 39.46 18.84
C VAL A 512 16.80 40.00 20.26
N ASP A 513 17.69 40.99 20.41
CA ASP A 513 18.08 41.56 21.72
C ASP A 513 18.22 43.09 21.67
N ASN A 514 17.26 43.79 21.05
CA ASN A 514 17.25 45.26 20.97
C ASN A 514 18.54 45.90 20.38
N GLY A 515 19.31 45.12 19.60
CA GLY A 515 20.53 45.57 18.92
C GLY A 515 21.85 45.20 19.61
N ASP A 516 21.84 44.66 20.83
CA ASP A 516 23.07 44.25 21.56
C ASP A 516 23.52 42.83 21.14
N ASN A 517 23.67 42.66 19.84
CA ASN A 517 23.94 41.38 19.19
C ASN A 517 25.30 41.35 18.49
N VAL A 518 25.83 40.14 18.34
CA VAL A 518 27.13 39.86 17.69
C VAL A 518 27.16 40.28 16.20
N ALA A 519 26.01 40.65 15.63
CA ALA A 519 25.87 41.05 14.23
C ALA A 519 26.73 42.26 13.85
N ALA A 520 26.79 43.31 14.69
CA ALA A 520 27.60 44.50 14.42
C ALA A 520 29.12 44.18 14.44
N ASP A 521 29.55 43.31 15.35
CA ASP A 521 30.93 42.85 15.42
C ASP A 521 31.34 41.97 14.24
N VAL A 522 30.46 41.06 13.82
CA VAL A 522 30.68 40.23 12.63
C VAL A 522 30.75 41.10 11.38
N LEU A 523 29.86 42.10 11.27
CA LEU A 523 29.89 43.06 10.17
C LEU A 523 31.21 43.83 10.12
N ARG A 524 31.73 44.26 11.28
CA ARG A 524 33.03 44.94 11.39
C ARG A 524 34.19 44.07 10.93
N ILE A 525 34.17 42.77 11.22
CA ILE A 525 35.20 41.83 10.75
C ILE A 525 35.09 41.65 9.22
N LEU A 526 33.87 41.40 8.71
CA LEU A 526 33.60 41.17 7.29
C LEU A 526 33.84 42.41 6.41
N ALA A 527 33.65 43.61 6.96
CA ALA A 527 33.96 44.85 6.26
C ALA A 527 35.44 44.94 5.85
N LYS A 528 36.35 44.33 6.62
CA LYS A 528 37.80 44.33 6.32
C LYS A 528 38.14 43.42 5.14
N SER A 529 37.49 42.25 5.05
CA SER A 529 37.74 41.24 4.02
C SER A 529 36.77 41.30 2.84
N PHE A 530 35.89 42.31 2.76
CA PHE A 530 34.79 42.37 1.79
C PHE A 530 35.22 42.16 0.34
N ILE A 531 36.38 42.69 -0.05
CA ILE A 531 36.89 42.62 -1.43
C ILE A 531 37.26 41.18 -1.82
N ASP A 532 37.82 40.41 -0.87
CA ASP A 532 38.35 39.06 -1.06
C ASP A 532 37.25 37.97 -1.03
N GLU A 533 36.02 38.32 -0.65
CA GLU A 533 34.91 37.39 -0.55
C GLU A 533 34.31 37.03 -1.91
N ALA A 534 33.67 35.86 -1.99
CA ALA A 534 32.90 35.47 -3.17
C ALA A 534 31.63 36.33 -3.33
N GLU A 535 31.12 36.45 -4.56
CA GLU A 535 29.92 37.23 -4.89
C GLU A 535 28.71 36.91 -3.99
N GLY A 536 28.41 35.62 -3.80
CA GLY A 536 27.32 35.19 -2.94
C GLY A 536 27.49 35.64 -1.48
N ALA A 537 28.71 35.68 -0.95
CA ALA A 537 28.98 36.17 0.39
C ALA A 537 28.90 37.70 0.47
N LYS A 538 29.40 38.43 -0.53
CA LYS A 538 29.30 39.90 -0.62
C LYS A 538 27.85 40.38 -0.58
N LEU A 539 26.96 39.71 -1.33
CA LEU A 539 25.52 39.99 -1.31
C LEU A 539 24.91 39.83 0.09
N GLN A 540 25.32 38.79 0.83
CA GLN A 540 24.85 38.56 2.20
C GLN A 540 25.46 39.55 3.21
N ILE A 541 26.71 39.98 3.02
CA ILE A 541 27.34 41.03 3.85
C ILE A 541 26.61 42.35 3.67
N LEU A 542 26.28 42.71 2.43
CA LEU A 542 25.51 43.91 2.13
C LEU A 542 24.10 43.85 2.74
N LEU A 543 23.43 42.70 2.65
CA LEU A 543 22.14 42.48 3.32
C LEU A 543 22.25 42.59 4.85
N LEU A 544 23.30 42.01 5.45
CA LEU A 544 23.58 42.12 6.88
C LEU A 544 23.77 43.60 7.27
N ALA A 545 24.56 44.36 6.50
CA ALA A 545 24.78 45.78 6.73
C ALA A 545 23.47 46.58 6.72
N ALA A 546 22.63 46.33 5.72
CA ALA A 546 21.33 46.95 5.57
C ALA A 546 20.39 46.63 6.75
N LYS A 547 20.33 45.37 7.19
CA LYS A 547 19.52 44.94 8.34
C LYS A 547 19.97 45.56 9.66
N VAL A 548 21.28 45.58 9.93
CA VAL A 548 21.83 46.19 11.15
C VAL A 548 21.56 47.70 11.17
N TYR A 549 21.70 48.37 10.02
CA TYR A 549 21.37 49.79 9.89
C TYR A 549 19.85 50.05 10.05
N ALA A 550 19.00 49.21 9.48
CA ALA A 550 17.54 49.31 9.65
C ALA A 550 17.12 49.17 11.13
N HIS A 551 17.70 48.23 11.88
CA HIS A 551 17.46 48.12 13.32
C HIS A 551 17.92 49.35 14.11
N TYR A 552 19.06 49.94 13.74
CA TYR A 552 19.54 51.19 14.34
C TYR A 552 18.58 52.37 14.06
N LEU A 553 18.07 52.48 12.83
CA LEU A 553 17.08 53.49 12.46
C LEU A 553 15.77 53.30 13.23
N ASN A 554 15.29 52.06 13.38
CA ASN A 554 14.09 51.77 14.16
C ASN A 554 14.28 52.12 15.65
N ARG A 555 15.48 51.95 16.21
CA ARG A 555 15.79 52.31 17.61
C ARG A 555 15.85 53.83 17.82
N THR A 556 16.45 54.56 16.87
CA THR A 556 16.48 56.03 16.90
C THR A 556 15.10 56.64 16.68
N GLN A 557 14.26 56.05 15.83
CA GLN A 557 12.87 56.48 15.61
C GLN A 557 11.93 56.13 16.78
N SER A 558 12.18 55.05 17.51
CA SER A 558 11.37 54.62 18.67
C SER A 558 11.78 55.27 20.01
N GLY A 559 12.79 56.15 20.03
CA GLY A 559 13.21 56.89 21.22
C GLY A 559 13.95 56.06 22.28
N LEU A 560 14.40 54.84 21.96
CA LEU A 560 15.07 53.88 22.86
C LEU A 560 16.60 54.01 22.89
N VAL A 561 17.14 55.16 22.47
CA VAL A 561 18.56 55.49 22.65
C VAL A 561 18.65 56.28 23.95
N ASP A 562 18.84 55.57 25.07
CA ASP A 562 19.31 56.20 26.31
C ASP A 562 20.63 56.91 26.00
N SER A 563 20.69 58.17 26.41
CA SER A 563 21.87 59.04 26.48
C SER A 563 22.93 58.46 27.43
N ALA A 564 23.55 57.34 27.05
CA ALA A 564 24.51 56.60 27.88
C ALA A 564 25.90 56.48 27.24
N ALA A 565 26.28 57.40 26.36
CA ALA A 565 27.67 57.60 25.96
C ALA A 565 27.97 59.10 25.79
N SER A 566 28.97 59.55 26.56
CA SER A 566 29.65 60.85 26.56
C SER A 566 28.86 62.10 26.98
N GLU A 567 28.69 62.30 28.28
CA GLU A 567 29.12 63.59 28.87
C GLU A 567 30.66 63.52 28.92
N ASP A 568 31.34 64.55 28.41
CA ASP A 568 32.79 64.68 28.22
C ASP A 568 33.37 64.09 26.91
N ASP A 569 33.17 64.81 25.79
CA ASP A 569 34.28 65.29 24.95
C ASP A 569 33.75 66.21 23.83
N GLU A 570 34.23 67.45 23.80
CA GLU A 570 34.02 68.40 22.69
C GLU A 570 34.86 67.96 21.47
N ALA A 571 34.27 67.15 20.58
CA ALA A 571 34.79 66.83 19.24
C ALA A 571 33.64 66.56 18.25
N PRO A 572 33.82 66.75 16.92
CA PRO A 572 32.73 67.02 15.99
C PRO A 572 31.92 65.77 15.64
N GLU A 573 30.60 65.80 15.82
CA GLU A 573 29.60 64.87 15.25
C GLU A 573 30.10 63.42 15.08
N ASP A 574 30.41 62.73 16.17
CA ASP A 574 30.73 61.30 16.12
C ASP A 574 29.48 60.49 15.74
N GLN A 575 29.29 60.31 14.42
CA GLN A 575 28.27 59.42 13.88
C GLN A 575 28.46 58.03 14.49
N HIS A 576 27.38 57.43 15.01
CA HIS A 576 27.43 56.09 15.59
C HIS A 576 28.16 55.09 14.66
N PRO A 577 28.95 54.13 15.18
CA PRO A 577 29.78 53.24 14.36
C PRO A 577 29.00 52.42 13.33
N ILE A 578 27.71 52.14 13.58
CA ILE A 578 26.83 51.38 12.66
C ILE A 578 26.62 52.14 11.33
N PRO A 579 26.13 53.40 11.32
CA PRO A 579 26.09 54.22 10.11
C PRO A 579 27.42 54.30 9.36
N MET A 580 28.55 54.43 10.07
CA MET A 580 29.88 54.47 9.45
C MET A 580 30.22 53.16 8.72
N LEU A 581 29.95 52.01 9.35
CA LEU A 581 30.16 50.69 8.75
C LEU A 581 29.28 50.47 7.51
N PHE A 582 27.99 50.85 7.57
CA PHE A 582 27.09 50.76 6.43
C PHE A 582 27.57 51.62 5.26
N ASN A 583 27.92 52.89 5.52
CA ASN A 583 28.44 53.79 4.50
C ASN A 583 29.75 53.30 3.89
N TYR A 584 30.63 52.69 4.69
CA TYR A 584 31.87 52.10 4.22
C TYR A 584 31.61 50.93 3.26
N ILE A 585 30.78 49.96 3.64
CA ILE A 585 30.43 48.80 2.80
C ILE A 585 29.68 49.24 1.54
N ALA A 586 28.76 50.20 1.65
CA ALA A 586 28.03 50.76 0.52
C ALA A 586 28.97 51.42 -0.51
N ARG A 587 30.02 52.12 -0.04
CA ARG A 587 31.05 52.69 -0.92
C ARG A 587 31.90 51.60 -1.58
N LEU A 588 32.28 50.54 -0.86
CA LEU A 588 32.99 49.41 -1.45
C LEU A 588 32.14 48.71 -2.52
N ALA A 589 30.87 48.43 -2.23
CA ALA A 589 29.94 47.78 -3.15
C ALA A 589 29.68 48.62 -4.41
N ARG A 590 29.72 49.96 -4.33
CA ARG A 590 29.56 50.86 -5.48
C ARG A 590 30.61 50.63 -6.58
N TYR A 591 31.82 50.24 -6.19
CA TYR A 591 32.94 50.00 -7.09
C TYR A 591 33.23 48.51 -7.31
N ASP A 592 32.32 47.62 -6.92
CA ASP A 592 32.46 46.18 -7.19
C ASP A 592 32.28 45.86 -8.68
N VAL A 593 32.89 44.76 -9.12
CA VAL A 593 32.85 44.31 -10.52
C VAL A 593 31.44 43.80 -10.87
N SER A 594 30.78 43.10 -9.95
CA SER A 594 29.43 42.56 -10.19
C SER A 594 28.38 43.67 -10.32
N TYR A 595 27.50 43.53 -11.32
CA TYR A 595 26.37 44.42 -11.51
C TYR A 595 25.31 44.22 -10.42
N ASP A 596 25.01 42.97 -10.03
CA ASP A 596 23.99 42.65 -9.00
C ASP A 596 24.35 43.27 -7.64
N ILE A 597 25.62 43.20 -7.23
CA ILE A 597 26.08 43.83 -5.98
C ILE A 597 25.88 45.36 -6.02
N ARG A 598 26.22 46.00 -7.15
CA ARG A 598 26.07 47.46 -7.32
C ARG A 598 24.61 47.88 -7.29
N ASP A 599 23.73 47.14 -7.95
CA ASP A 599 22.31 47.45 -8.02
C ASP A 599 21.62 47.25 -6.68
N ARG A 600 21.92 46.14 -5.97
CA ARG A 600 21.42 45.95 -4.61
C ARG A 600 21.94 46.99 -3.63
N ALA A 601 23.19 47.43 -3.78
CA ALA A 601 23.72 48.50 -2.93
C ALA A 601 22.96 49.81 -3.15
N ARG A 602 22.69 50.19 -4.41
CA ARG A 602 21.86 51.37 -4.74
C ARG A 602 20.46 51.24 -4.17
N MET A 603 19.84 50.07 -4.31
CA MET A 603 18.51 49.78 -3.76
C MET A 603 18.48 49.94 -2.24
N TYR A 604 19.44 49.37 -1.50
CA TYR A 604 19.45 49.51 -0.05
C TYR A 604 19.77 50.94 0.41
N ILE A 605 20.63 51.67 -0.30
CA ILE A 605 20.92 53.08 -0.01
C ILE A 605 19.65 53.91 -0.20
N SER A 606 18.94 53.76 -1.33
CA SER A 606 17.73 54.53 -1.59
C SER A 606 16.64 54.20 -0.55
N LEU A 607 16.46 52.91 -0.26
CA LEU A 607 15.49 52.42 0.71
C LEU A 607 15.72 52.92 2.14
N LEU A 608 16.97 53.04 2.57
CA LEU A 608 17.35 53.42 3.94
C LEU A 608 17.68 54.92 4.09
N SER A 609 17.67 55.69 3.00
CA SER A 609 17.98 57.14 3.01
C SER A 609 16.81 58.02 3.43
N ALA A 610 15.57 57.61 3.15
CA ALA A 610 14.39 58.41 3.46
C ALA A 610 13.72 57.94 4.77
N PRO A 611 13.37 58.86 5.70
CA PRO A 611 12.70 58.48 6.94
C PRO A 611 11.29 57.93 6.72
N LYS A 612 10.62 58.30 5.63
CA LYS A 612 9.31 57.75 5.24
C LYS A 612 9.38 56.30 4.73
N SER A 613 10.53 55.88 4.20
CA SER A 613 10.74 54.52 3.70
C SER A 613 11.28 53.57 4.76
N SER A 614 11.55 54.00 5.99
CA SER A 614 12.04 53.12 7.07
C SER A 614 11.03 52.01 7.42
N GLN A 615 9.73 52.32 7.36
CA GLN A 615 8.65 51.34 7.54
C GLN A 615 8.67 50.29 6.42
N LEU A 616 8.79 50.72 5.17
CA LEU A 616 8.89 49.84 4.00
C LEU A 616 10.18 49.02 4.01
N ALA A 617 11.30 49.62 4.45
CA ALA A 617 12.57 48.94 4.66
C ALA A 617 12.46 47.84 5.72
N THR A 618 11.72 48.09 6.80
CA THR A 618 11.44 47.11 7.85
C THR A 618 10.62 45.94 7.30
N LEU A 619 9.59 46.21 6.48
CA LEU A 619 8.80 45.15 5.85
C LEU A 619 9.62 44.29 4.87
N ILE A 620 10.49 44.89 4.06
CA ILE A 620 11.27 44.14 3.07
C ILE A 620 12.46 43.39 3.70
N LEU A 621 13.19 44.05 4.60
CA LEU A 621 14.45 43.51 5.14
C LEU A 621 14.25 42.67 6.39
N LEU A 622 13.26 42.99 7.22
CA LEU A 622 13.04 42.40 8.54
C LEU A 622 11.78 41.53 8.62
N ALA A 623 11.09 41.30 7.50
CA ALA A 623 9.96 40.37 7.48
C ALA A 623 10.38 38.96 7.93
N PRO A 624 9.59 38.32 8.81
CA PRO A 624 9.83 36.95 9.20
C PRO A 624 9.65 36.04 7.97
N LYS A 625 10.67 35.24 7.69
CA LYS A 625 10.62 34.32 6.55
C LYS A 625 9.89 33.03 6.93
N PRO A 626 9.11 32.46 6.01
CA PRO A 626 8.42 31.21 6.27
C PRO A 626 9.46 30.13 6.61
N VAL A 627 9.18 29.40 7.69
CA VAL A 627 9.98 28.25 8.07
C VAL A 627 9.64 27.16 7.06
N PRO A 628 10.61 26.64 6.28
CA PRO A 628 10.34 25.47 5.44
C PRO A 628 9.84 24.37 6.38
N PHE A 629 8.77 23.66 6.07
CA PHE A 629 8.40 22.44 6.77
C PHE A 629 8.95 21.28 5.96
N ALA A 630 9.79 20.44 6.56
CA ALA A 630 10.37 19.27 5.88
C ALA A 630 9.77 18.00 6.49
N PRO A 631 8.51 17.65 6.15
CA PRO A 631 7.91 16.39 6.61
C PRO A 631 8.75 15.21 6.11
N SER A 632 8.44 14.02 6.62
CA SER A 632 9.04 12.82 6.06
C SER A 632 8.66 12.72 4.56
N PRO A 633 9.59 12.35 3.66
CA PRO A 633 9.33 12.32 2.22
C PRO A 633 8.10 11.50 1.86
N SER A 634 7.82 10.45 2.63
CA SER A 634 6.71 9.55 2.39
C SER A 634 5.37 10.02 2.97
N ALA A 635 5.33 11.02 3.86
CA ALA A 635 4.07 11.50 4.43
C ALA A 635 3.18 12.12 3.36
N ALA A 636 3.71 13.03 2.53
CA ALA A 636 2.94 13.72 1.50
C ALA A 636 2.49 12.79 0.36
N ILE A 637 3.35 11.84 -0.03
CA ILE A 637 3.09 10.93 -1.15
C ILE A 637 2.11 9.83 -0.76
N ARG A 638 2.15 9.36 0.50
CA ARG A 638 1.45 8.14 0.92
C ARG A 638 0.18 8.35 1.72
N GLU A 639 -0.19 9.59 2.03
CA GLU A 639 -1.42 9.92 2.72
C GLU A 639 -2.66 9.39 1.96
N GLY A 640 -3.56 8.70 2.68
CA GLY A 640 -4.78 8.11 2.12
C GLY A 640 -4.65 6.70 1.54
N MET A 641 -3.43 6.18 1.31
CA MET A 641 -3.26 4.86 0.70
C MET A 641 -3.46 3.68 1.65
N THR A 642 -3.77 2.51 1.07
CA THR A 642 -3.98 1.25 1.79
C THR A 642 -2.71 0.44 1.94
N VAL A 643 -2.49 -0.12 3.13
CA VAL A 643 -1.29 -0.94 3.43
C VAL A 643 -1.22 -2.13 2.48
N GLY A 644 -0.07 -2.39 1.89
CA GLY A 644 0.19 -3.53 1.01
C GLY A 644 -0.44 -3.40 -0.38
N SER A 645 -0.93 -2.23 -0.76
CA SER A 645 -1.36 -1.95 -2.13
C SER A 645 -0.14 -1.71 -3.03
N ALA A 646 -0.30 -1.98 -4.33
CA ALA A 646 0.74 -1.64 -5.31
C ALA A 646 0.90 -0.12 -5.47
N ALA A 647 -0.19 0.64 -5.26
CA ALA A 647 -0.18 2.11 -5.28
C ALA A 647 0.82 2.70 -4.28
N LEU A 648 0.97 2.08 -3.10
CA LEU A 648 1.92 2.53 -2.08
C LEU A 648 3.39 2.54 -2.56
N ILE A 649 3.73 1.66 -3.50
CA ILE A 649 5.09 1.51 -4.04
C ILE A 649 5.29 2.44 -5.25
N ILE A 650 4.31 2.49 -6.15
CA ILE A 650 4.38 3.26 -7.40
C ILE A 650 4.33 4.77 -7.10
N GLY A 651 3.63 5.18 -6.04
CA GLY A 651 3.48 6.57 -5.67
C GLY A 651 2.23 7.22 -6.28
N LYS A 652 2.06 8.51 -5.99
CA LYS A 652 0.87 9.31 -6.28
C LYS A 652 0.79 9.79 -7.74
N ASP A 653 1.73 9.38 -8.60
CA ASP A 653 1.68 9.73 -10.03
C ASP A 653 0.38 9.14 -10.61
N ASP A 654 -0.47 10.05 -11.10
CA ASP A 654 -1.88 9.81 -11.38
C ASP A 654 -2.11 8.51 -12.18
N TYR A 655 -3.08 7.72 -11.71
CA TYR A 655 -3.67 6.54 -12.38
C TYR A 655 -2.97 5.18 -12.23
N VAL A 656 -2.90 4.66 -11.01
CA VAL A 656 -3.02 3.19 -10.83
C VAL A 656 -4.46 2.79 -11.17
N ARG A 657 -4.71 2.42 -12.44
CA ARG A 657 -6.03 1.97 -12.90
C ARG A 657 -6.55 0.82 -12.02
N GLY A 658 -7.74 1.00 -11.46
CA GLY A 658 -8.39 -0.01 -10.61
C GLY A 658 -7.95 0.01 -9.14
N TYR A 659 -7.28 1.06 -8.67
CA TYR A 659 -7.12 1.29 -7.24
C TYR A 659 -8.48 1.56 -6.59
N VAL A 660 -8.75 0.89 -5.47
CA VAL A 660 -9.97 1.05 -4.68
C VAL A 660 -9.54 1.31 -3.24
N ASP A 661 -9.96 2.46 -2.72
CA ASP A 661 -9.71 2.85 -1.34
C ASP A 661 -10.38 1.89 -0.35
N MET A 662 -9.86 1.89 0.88
CA MET A 662 -10.51 1.13 1.94
C MET A 662 -11.87 1.77 2.25
N PRO A 663 -12.98 1.01 2.29
CA PRO A 663 -14.27 1.57 2.66
C PRO A 663 -14.22 2.23 4.04
N GLU A 664 -15.01 3.28 4.19
CA GLU A 664 -15.25 3.92 5.46
C GLU A 664 -15.92 2.96 6.45
N TRP A 665 -15.80 3.27 7.74
CA TRP A 665 -16.48 2.50 8.77
C TRP A 665 -17.98 2.76 8.69
N VAL A 666 -18.78 1.71 8.85
CA VAL A 666 -20.23 1.86 8.95
C VAL A 666 -20.61 2.49 10.29
N THR A 667 -21.62 3.37 10.25
CA THR A 667 -22.23 4.03 11.40
C THR A 667 -22.90 2.99 12.31
N GLU A 668 -23.11 3.30 13.60
CA GLU A 668 -23.72 2.32 14.51
C GLU A 668 -25.17 1.97 14.14
N GLU A 669 -25.87 2.86 13.43
CA GLU A 669 -27.28 2.72 13.05
C GLU A 669 -27.47 1.77 11.85
N ASP A 670 -26.55 1.81 10.89
CA ASP A 670 -26.61 1.00 9.67
C ASP A 670 -25.92 -0.38 9.81
N ALA A 671 -25.32 -0.66 10.97
CA ALA A 671 -24.57 -1.89 11.19
C ALA A 671 -25.49 -3.13 11.32
N PRO A 672 -25.30 -4.19 10.49
CA PRO A 672 -26.12 -5.38 10.56
C PRO A 672 -25.96 -6.14 11.89
N GLY A 673 -27.09 -6.61 12.43
CA GLY A 673 -27.12 -7.36 13.69
C GLY A 673 -26.34 -8.68 13.64
N SER A 674 -25.77 -9.09 14.78
CA SER A 674 -24.91 -10.30 14.87
C SER A 674 -25.60 -11.62 14.49
N LYS A 675 -26.95 -11.69 14.55
CA LYS A 675 -27.75 -12.87 14.18
C LYS A 675 -27.66 -13.25 12.70
N ILE A 676 -27.36 -12.29 11.83
CA ILE A 676 -27.24 -12.54 10.37
C ILE A 676 -26.01 -13.42 10.06
N ARG A 677 -25.08 -13.54 11.02
CA ARG A 677 -23.87 -14.36 10.92
C ARG A 677 -24.01 -15.75 11.54
N ASP A 678 -25.20 -16.10 12.03
CA ASP A 678 -25.51 -17.46 12.43
C ASP A 678 -25.65 -18.33 11.16
N PRO A 679 -25.10 -19.56 11.16
CA PRO A 679 -25.23 -20.42 10.00
C PRO A 679 -26.72 -20.70 9.76
N VAL A 680 -27.19 -20.47 8.53
CA VAL A 680 -28.54 -20.85 8.12
C VAL A 680 -28.65 -22.37 8.29
N GLN A 681 -29.46 -22.81 9.24
CA GLN A 681 -29.79 -24.23 9.36
C GLN A 681 -30.58 -24.61 8.10
N PRO A 682 -30.21 -25.68 7.37
CA PRO A 682 -31.06 -26.15 6.29
C PRO A 682 -32.40 -26.55 6.90
N GLU A 683 -33.48 -25.91 6.47
CA GLU A 683 -34.84 -26.34 6.78
C GLU A 683 -35.04 -27.74 6.19
N TYR A 684 -34.76 -28.76 6.97
CA TYR A 684 -35.28 -30.10 6.71
C TYR A 684 -36.77 -30.06 7.07
N GLY A 685 -37.61 -30.21 6.05
CA GLY A 685 -39.04 -30.40 6.19
C GLY A 685 -39.37 -31.42 7.26
N GLY A 686 -40.38 -31.07 8.07
CA GLY A 686 -40.64 -31.67 9.37
C GLY A 686 -40.75 -33.18 9.40
N TYR A 687 -40.08 -33.73 10.39
CA TYR A 687 -40.52 -34.88 11.16
C TYR A 687 -40.28 -34.49 12.63
N GLU A 688 -41.37 -34.31 13.38
CA GLU A 688 -41.34 -34.09 14.81
C GLU A 688 -40.62 -35.25 15.50
N GLU A 689 -39.34 -35.07 15.81
CA GLU A 689 -38.65 -35.96 16.74
C GLU A 689 -39.01 -35.54 18.16
N VAL A 690 -39.89 -36.36 18.73
CA VAL A 690 -40.40 -36.28 20.09
C VAL A 690 -39.28 -36.02 21.09
N ARG A 691 -39.47 -34.96 21.88
CA ARG A 691 -38.70 -34.55 23.07
C ARG A 691 -38.11 -35.75 23.81
N SER A 692 -36.78 -35.84 23.82
CA SER A 692 -36.04 -36.69 24.75
C SER A 692 -36.11 -36.05 26.14
N ILE A 693 -36.95 -36.63 26.99
CA ILE A 693 -37.10 -36.30 28.41
C ILE A 693 -35.77 -36.56 29.13
N GLU A 694 -35.32 -35.57 29.90
CA GLU A 694 -34.15 -35.62 30.77
C GLU A 694 -34.25 -36.80 31.76
N LYS A 695 -33.14 -37.53 31.92
CA LYS A 695 -33.01 -38.61 32.92
C LYS A 695 -33.05 -38.02 34.34
N PRO A 696 -33.98 -38.44 35.22
CA PRO A 696 -33.91 -38.09 36.63
C PRO A 696 -32.93 -38.99 37.37
N LYS A 697 -32.28 -38.43 38.39
CA LYS A 697 -31.33 -39.09 39.29
C LYS A 697 -32.01 -40.24 40.05
N VAL A 698 -31.31 -41.37 40.09
CA VAL A 698 -31.65 -42.58 40.85
C VAL A 698 -31.63 -42.29 42.36
N GLN A 699 -32.76 -42.46 43.03
CA GLN A 699 -32.84 -42.79 44.45
C GLN A 699 -33.78 -43.99 44.61
N ALA A 700 -33.31 -44.98 45.35
CA ALA A 700 -33.94 -46.29 45.50
C ALA A 700 -35.13 -46.26 46.45
N ALA A 701 -36.20 -46.97 46.10
CA ALA A 701 -37.20 -47.46 47.05
C ALA A 701 -37.78 -48.80 46.55
N PRO A 702 -38.08 -49.78 47.44
CA PRO A 702 -38.49 -51.12 47.01
C PRO A 702 -40.01 -51.37 47.06
N VAL A 703 -40.46 -52.22 46.12
CA VAL A 703 -41.48 -53.31 46.23
C VAL A 703 -43.00 -53.01 46.11
N ARG A 704 -43.62 -53.70 45.11
CA ARG A 704 -45.01 -54.24 44.92
C ARG A 704 -46.18 -53.23 44.97
N GLU A 705 -47.28 -53.33 44.22
CA GLU A 705 -48.00 -54.43 43.55
C GLU A 705 -49.00 -53.83 42.49
N VAL A 706 -49.35 -54.60 41.46
CA VAL A 706 -50.41 -54.37 40.43
C VAL A 706 -51.69 -55.12 40.92
N PRO A 707 -52.95 -55.08 40.37
CA PRO A 707 -53.62 -54.41 39.22
C PRO A 707 -54.91 -53.63 39.66
N THR A 708 -55.81 -53.05 38.85
CA THR A 708 -56.82 -53.72 37.97
C THR A 708 -57.74 -52.69 37.26
N THR A 709 -57.90 -52.83 35.94
CA THR A 709 -59.10 -52.71 35.07
C THR A 709 -60.22 -51.65 35.28
N MET A 710 -60.42 -50.80 34.24
CA MET A 710 -61.65 -50.44 33.44
C MET A 710 -63.06 -50.71 34.04
N PRO A 711 -64.12 -49.87 33.81
CA PRO A 711 -64.64 -49.52 32.46
C PRO A 711 -65.33 -48.14 32.25
N GLU A 712 -65.64 -47.84 30.97
CA GLU A 712 -66.51 -46.76 30.42
C GLU A 712 -68.02 -46.93 30.80
N PRO A 713 -69.06 -46.25 30.22
CA PRO A 713 -69.15 -45.12 29.25
C PRO A 713 -70.26 -44.05 29.54
N ILE A 714 -70.41 -43.04 28.67
CA ILE A 714 -71.65 -42.53 27.99
C ILE A 714 -71.60 -41.01 27.65
N GLU A 715 -71.81 -40.72 26.36
CA GLU A 715 -71.98 -39.44 25.62
C GLU A 715 -73.30 -38.67 25.96
N PRO A 716 -73.78 -37.57 25.28
CA PRO A 716 -73.27 -36.84 24.09
C PRO A 716 -73.35 -35.28 24.15
N VAL A 717 -72.85 -34.59 23.10
CA VAL A 717 -73.55 -33.56 22.28
C VAL A 717 -72.59 -32.97 21.22
N ALA A 718 -73.12 -32.78 20.00
CA ALA A 718 -72.47 -32.45 18.74
C ALA A 718 -72.23 -30.95 18.44
N LYS A 719 -71.23 -30.63 17.60
CA LYS A 719 -71.35 -29.94 16.29
C LYS A 719 -69.97 -29.57 15.69
N SER A 720 -69.90 -29.58 14.36
CA SER A 720 -68.73 -29.42 13.50
C SER A 720 -68.85 -28.23 12.53
N LYS A 721 -67.72 -27.94 11.84
CA LYS A 721 -67.50 -27.10 10.61
C LYS A 721 -67.28 -25.59 10.83
N GLU A 722 -66.48 -24.84 10.06
CA GLU A 722 -65.67 -25.06 8.85
C GLU A 722 -64.68 -23.88 8.65
N VAL A 723 -63.74 -24.10 7.73
CA VAL A 723 -62.69 -23.21 7.18
C VAL A 723 -63.27 -22.05 6.36
N ASN A 724 -62.59 -20.90 6.29
CA ASN A 724 -62.82 -19.92 5.22
C ASN A 724 -61.50 -19.38 4.64
N GLY A 725 -61.28 -19.64 3.35
CA GLY A 725 -60.28 -19.00 2.50
C GLY A 725 -60.87 -17.77 1.81
N LYS A 726 -59.99 -16.87 1.35
CA LYS A 726 -60.34 -15.66 0.60
C LYS A 726 -60.48 -15.97 -0.89
N THR A 727 -61.36 -15.22 -1.56
CA THR A 727 -61.83 -15.44 -2.94
C THR A 727 -61.09 -14.59 -3.98
N LEU A 728 -61.08 -15.09 -5.22
CA LEU A 728 -60.32 -14.65 -6.39
C LEU A 728 -60.73 -13.27 -6.96
N ASP A 729 -61.89 -12.74 -6.57
CA ASP A 729 -62.37 -11.43 -7.03
C ASP A 729 -61.77 -10.25 -6.23
N GLU A 730 -61.21 -10.51 -5.04
CA GLU A 730 -60.54 -9.50 -4.19
C GLU A 730 -59.08 -9.25 -4.62
N TRP A 731 -58.61 -9.99 -5.64
CA TRP A 731 -57.26 -9.91 -6.21
C TRP A 731 -57.24 -9.26 -7.61
N LEU A 732 -58.41 -9.01 -8.21
CA LEU A 732 -58.54 -8.53 -9.60
C LEU A 732 -58.93 -7.04 -9.74
N GLU A 733 -59.01 -6.28 -8.63
CA GLU A 733 -59.46 -4.87 -8.65
C GLU A 733 -58.34 -3.82 -8.47
N ASP A 734 -57.06 -4.19 -8.48
CA ASP A 734 -55.95 -3.24 -8.19
C ASP A 734 -54.91 -3.15 -9.33
N SER A 735 -55.36 -3.20 -10.58
CA SER A 735 -54.52 -3.00 -11.77
C SER A 735 -55.33 -2.35 -12.90
N GLU A 736 -54.69 -1.40 -13.59
CA GLU A 736 -55.15 -0.55 -14.72
C GLU A 736 -55.63 0.86 -14.28
N GLU A 737 -54.72 1.85 -14.24
CA GLU A 737 -54.38 2.80 -15.36
C GLU A 737 -55.27 4.07 -15.24
N GLU A 738 -54.87 5.33 -15.42
CA GLU A 738 -53.83 6.04 -16.17
C GLU A 738 -53.93 7.55 -15.78
N GLU A 739 -52.88 8.33 -16.03
CA GLU A 739 -52.85 9.75 -16.56
C GLU A 739 -53.69 10.86 -15.87
N GLU A 740 -53.42 12.16 -15.88
CA GLU A 740 -52.39 13.15 -16.24
C GLU A 740 -52.96 14.50 -15.70
N GLU A 741 -52.19 15.59 -15.82
CA GLU A 741 -52.58 17.02 -15.70
C GLU A 741 -52.86 17.57 -14.29
N GLU A 742 -52.59 18.84 -13.95
CA GLU A 742 -51.63 19.92 -14.28
C GLU A 742 -52.13 21.14 -13.44
N GLU A 743 -51.31 22.20 -13.35
CA GLU A 743 -51.64 23.56 -12.86
C GLU A 743 -51.76 23.81 -11.33
N GLU A 744 -51.25 24.89 -10.71
CA GLU A 744 -50.42 26.05 -11.09
C GLU A 744 -50.12 26.86 -9.79
N GLU A 745 -48.94 27.51 -9.73
CA GLU A 745 -48.65 28.92 -9.28
C GLU A 745 -49.05 29.40 -7.85
N GLU A 746 -48.35 30.28 -7.12
CA GLU A 746 -47.32 31.30 -7.43
C GLU A 746 -46.77 31.97 -6.12
N GLU A 747 -45.78 32.87 -6.30
CA GLU A 747 -45.18 33.92 -5.43
C GLU A 747 -44.03 33.46 -4.49
N GLU A 748 -42.74 33.61 -4.81
CA GLU A 748 -41.87 34.79 -5.13
C GLU A 748 -41.64 35.79 -3.99
N GLU A 749 -40.37 35.91 -3.56
CA GLU A 749 -39.72 37.18 -3.20
C GLU A 749 -38.20 37.02 -3.39
N GLU A 750 -37.69 37.76 -4.39
CA GLU A 750 -36.29 37.98 -4.74
C GLU A 750 -35.65 39.04 -3.82
N GLU A 751 -34.34 38.95 -3.56
CA GLU A 751 -33.48 40.13 -3.43
C GLU A 751 -32.10 39.86 -4.07
N GLU A 752 -31.64 40.91 -4.74
CA GLU A 752 -30.61 41.02 -5.76
C GLU A 752 -29.18 41.23 -5.21
N GLU A 753 -28.24 41.33 -6.16
CA GLU A 753 -26.97 42.09 -6.19
C GLU A 753 -25.73 41.21 -6.46
N GLU A 754 -24.85 41.46 -7.43
CA GLU A 754 -24.79 42.40 -8.58
C GLU A 754 -23.60 41.91 -9.44
N GLU A 755 -23.73 42.01 -10.76
CA GLU A 755 -22.65 41.82 -11.74
C GLU A 755 -21.81 43.10 -11.87
N GLU A 756 -20.48 42.97 -11.98
CA GLU A 756 -19.66 43.97 -12.66
C GLU A 756 -18.67 43.26 -13.60
N GLU A 757 -18.98 43.29 -14.90
CA GLU A 757 -18.00 43.23 -15.98
C GLU A 757 -17.62 44.66 -16.39
N SER A 758 -16.33 44.92 -16.64
CA SER A 758 -15.89 45.52 -17.91
C SER A 758 -14.36 45.53 -18.04
N GLU A 759 -13.89 44.89 -19.11
CA GLU A 759 -12.94 45.35 -20.12
C GLU A 759 -11.63 46.06 -19.70
N TYR A 760 -10.49 45.49 -20.09
CA TYR A 760 -9.47 46.16 -20.91
C TYR A 760 -8.72 45.13 -21.77
N GLU A 761 -8.95 45.18 -23.08
CA GLU A 761 -8.04 44.68 -24.12
C GLU A 761 -6.80 45.58 -24.19
N THR A 762 -5.62 45.01 -24.40
CA THR A 762 -4.57 45.67 -25.19
C THR A 762 -3.67 44.60 -25.80
N ASP A 763 -3.82 44.43 -27.11
CA ASP A 763 -2.82 43.85 -28.00
C ASP A 763 -1.55 44.72 -28.00
N GLU A 764 -0.39 44.09 -28.02
CA GLU A 764 0.81 44.67 -28.66
C GLU A 764 1.73 43.52 -29.11
N ASP A 765 1.73 43.32 -30.43
CA ASP A 765 2.74 42.63 -31.20
C ASP A 765 4.11 43.30 -31.01
N GLU A 766 5.19 42.53 -30.96
CA GLU A 766 6.47 42.94 -31.53
C GLU A 766 7.27 41.69 -31.93
N GLU A 767 7.32 41.48 -33.26
CA GLU A 767 8.39 40.77 -33.94
C GLU A 767 9.73 41.48 -33.68
N GLU A 768 10.82 40.75 -33.48
CA GLU A 768 12.04 40.97 -34.27
C GLU A 768 13.02 39.80 -34.17
N THR A 769 13.43 39.40 -35.35
CA THR A 769 14.52 38.52 -35.75
C THR A 769 15.89 39.11 -35.39
N ASP A 770 16.88 38.29 -35.05
CA ASP A 770 18.02 38.08 -35.95
C ASP A 770 19.10 37.16 -35.35
N ASP A 771 19.71 36.45 -36.29
CA ASP A 771 20.81 35.51 -36.23
C ASP A 771 22.10 36.06 -35.59
N GLU A 772 22.94 35.16 -35.06
CA GLU A 772 24.34 35.00 -35.52
C GLU A 772 25.04 33.82 -34.82
N ASP A 773 25.25 32.77 -35.62
CA ASP A 773 26.49 32.00 -35.79
C ASP A 773 27.44 31.71 -34.61
N ALA A 774 27.58 30.41 -34.31
CA ALA A 774 28.91 29.78 -34.31
C ALA A 774 28.82 28.25 -34.57
N HIS A 775 29.15 27.88 -35.81
CA HIS A 775 29.97 26.70 -36.18
C HIS A 775 31.00 26.37 -35.07
N GLU A 776 31.43 25.16 -34.74
CA GLU A 776 31.79 23.95 -35.49
C GLU A 776 32.22 22.98 -34.35
N SER A 777 31.96 21.68 -34.33
CA SER A 777 32.75 20.74 -35.10
C SER A 777 32.33 19.31 -34.75
N THR A 778 31.88 18.65 -35.80
CA THR A 778 31.92 17.22 -36.09
C THR A 778 33.17 16.52 -35.54
N LYS A 779 32.98 15.38 -34.87
CA LYS A 779 33.89 14.24 -35.04
C LYS A 779 33.20 12.92 -34.71
N MET A 780 32.77 12.26 -35.78
CA MET A 780 32.58 10.82 -35.82
C MET A 780 33.95 10.11 -35.83
N LEU A 781 34.03 9.06 -35.00
CA LEU A 781 34.71 7.75 -35.24
C LEU A 781 36.26 7.74 -35.35
N PRO A 782 36.93 6.56 -35.30
CA PRO A 782 36.51 5.21 -34.89
C PRO A 782 37.50 4.51 -33.91
N SER A 783 37.02 3.43 -33.25
CA SER A 783 37.69 2.15 -32.89
C SER A 783 37.16 1.62 -31.56
#